data_AF-A0A8T7M4C2-F1
#
_entry.id   AF-A0A8T7M4C2-F1
#
_cell.length_a   1.000
_cell.length_b   1.000
_cell.length_c   1.000
_cell.angle_alpha   90.00
_cell.angle_beta   90.00
_cell.angle_gamma   90.00
#
_symmetry.space_group_name_H-M   'P 1'
#
loop_
_entity.id
_entity.type
_entity.pdbx_description
1 polymer ?
#
loop_
_entity_poly.entity_id
_entity_poly.type
_entity_poly.pdbx_seq_one_letter_code
_entity_poly.pdbx_strand_id
1 'polypeptide(L)'
;MNLKRRAIRFGLFTIVLLSVSMFFNPFAPALAAEASQYFPETGHTVSGKFLDYWRNNGGLTTYGYPITDAQMETDPETGKTFLTQWFERHRLELHPENAGTKYEVLAGLLGKDLRREALAVDPDFLKADVLFNTAYSKDAQWYFPETGHNLRFRFLEYWQQNGGLERFGYPISEEHKEVDPETGNVYVMQWFERARFESHPENQRPYEVLLGLLGKQIKTPKSGNVEFVWKIGGIAYNGLKKPNGVAVDKNGNVYVADTENNRIQKFDGNGNFLIRWGNQGSGESQFNYPNGIAVDGQGNVYVGDNNRIQKFDGNGKFLLKWGSYGSGDGQFVSLYGIGLAVDTQNNIYVADSNNHRIQKFDGNGKFLLKWGSKGGGEGQFDNPYGIAVDGQGNVFVADTANNRIQKFDGNGSFLFKFGSQGSGNAQFVRPWGVSVDGQGNVYVVDSGNNRIQKLDKNGKFLLKWGSQGSDAGQFSNPYKIALDVQGNVFVADNDNHRIQKFDGNGNFLLKFGSQGSGNAQFVRPWGIAVDGQGNVYVVDSGNSRIQKFDVSGRFLLKWGTPGSGDGQFATPYGVAVAGQGNVFVADTANNRIQKFDGNGNFLIKWGGKGNGNGQFNQPHTIGLDGQDNIYIADSGNIRIQKFDASGQFLTKLGSFGNGDGQFFSLGGIAVDRKGNVFASDSGNNRVRIQGFDSSGKFQLKWGSEGSGDGQFQSSIGVAVDGQGNVFVLDTANSRIQKFRQR
;
A
#
# COMPACT_ATOMS: atom_id res chain seq x y z
N MET A 1 70.29 -26.25 24.77
CA MET A 1 69.60 -25.22 23.96
C MET A 1 68.54 -25.96 23.16
N ASN A 2 67.26 -25.84 23.55
CA ASN A 2 66.41 -27.04 23.64
C ASN A 2 65.40 -27.21 22.50
N LEU A 3 65.26 -28.47 22.04
CA LEU A 3 64.29 -28.92 21.04
C LEU A 3 63.27 -29.92 21.64
N LYS A 4 62.09 -29.99 21.01
CA LYS A 4 61.22 -31.16 20.79
C LYS A 4 60.93 -32.14 21.96
N ARG A 5 59.63 -32.26 22.29
CA ARG A 5 58.86 -33.47 22.71
C ARG A 5 57.36 -33.10 22.56
N ARG A 6 56.40 -33.88 22.05
CA ARG A 6 56.13 -35.33 21.87
C ARG A 6 56.09 -36.14 23.18
N ALA A 7 55.05 -36.92 23.53
CA ALA A 7 53.74 -37.12 22.90
C ALA A 7 52.75 -37.97 23.77
N ILE A 8 51.43 -37.84 23.51
CA ILE A 8 50.43 -38.95 23.30
C ILE A 8 49.86 -39.81 24.48
N ARG A 9 48.49 -39.84 24.56
CA ARG A 9 47.54 -40.91 25.06
C ARG A 9 47.56 -41.30 26.57
N PHE A 10 46.52 -41.93 27.17
CA PHE A 10 45.17 -42.38 26.75
C PHE A 10 44.19 -42.50 27.96
N GLY A 11 42.87 -42.42 27.71
CA GLY A 11 41.81 -43.13 28.46
C GLY A 11 40.75 -42.26 29.15
N LEU A 12 39.49 -42.65 29.36
CA LEU A 12 38.46 -43.43 28.63
C LEU A 12 37.20 -43.50 29.56
N PHE A 13 36.02 -43.04 29.12
CA PHE A 13 34.68 -43.22 29.77
C PHE A 13 34.50 -42.67 31.22
N THR A 14 33.29 -42.45 31.78
CA THR A 14 31.91 -42.87 31.41
C THR A 14 30.88 -41.76 31.69
N ILE A 15 29.67 -41.83 31.11
CA ILE A 15 28.52 -40.95 31.37
C ILE A 15 27.58 -41.58 32.41
N VAL A 16 27.07 -40.78 33.38
CA VAL A 16 25.86 -41.08 34.17
C VAL A 16 25.04 -39.78 34.36
N LEU A 17 23.72 -39.90 34.59
CA LEU A 17 22.71 -38.84 34.52
C LEU A 17 22.37 -38.18 35.88
N LEU A 18 21.79 -36.97 35.77
CA LEU A 18 20.83 -36.27 36.67
C LEU A 18 21.04 -36.30 38.21
N SER A 19 21.01 -35.10 38.78
CA SER A 19 19.91 -34.72 39.69
C SER A 19 19.68 -33.20 39.66
N VAL A 20 18.48 -32.76 40.03
CA VAL A 20 18.10 -31.33 40.09
C VAL A 20 18.13 -30.85 41.54
N SER A 21 18.77 -29.72 41.80
CA SER A 21 18.65 -28.98 43.05
C SER A 21 18.61 -27.48 42.76
N MET A 22 17.42 -26.88 42.86
CA MET A 22 17.28 -25.42 42.91
C MET A 22 17.79 -24.93 44.25
N PHE A 23 18.76 -24.01 44.26
CA PHE A 23 19.07 -23.19 45.42
C PHE A 23 18.70 -21.73 45.16
N PHE A 24 17.92 -21.16 46.07
CA PHE A 24 17.53 -19.76 46.05
C PHE A 24 18.78 -18.89 46.25
N ASN A 25 18.89 -17.81 45.48
CA ASN A 25 19.81 -16.72 45.78
C ASN A 25 19.01 -15.56 46.40
N PRO A 26 18.96 -15.42 47.74
CA PRO A 26 18.41 -14.23 48.37
C PRO A 26 19.30 -13.01 48.09
N PHE A 27 18.77 -11.80 48.31
CA PHE A 27 19.46 -10.52 48.04
C PHE A 27 19.68 -10.16 46.56
N ALA A 28 18.65 -10.32 45.74
CA ALA A 28 18.26 -9.20 44.88
C ALA A 28 17.16 -8.41 45.61
N PRO A 29 17.30 -7.08 45.83
CA PRO A 29 16.14 -6.29 46.25
C PRO A 29 15.12 -6.32 45.11
N ALA A 30 13.87 -6.62 45.44
CA ALA A 30 12.80 -6.51 44.45
C ALA A 30 12.67 -5.05 44.03
N LEU A 31 13.01 -4.75 42.77
CA LEU A 31 12.57 -3.52 42.12
C LEU A 31 11.04 -3.50 42.26
N ALA A 32 10.51 -2.48 42.94
CA ALA A 32 9.08 -2.28 43.02
C ALA A 32 8.56 -2.14 41.59
N ALA A 33 7.63 -3.01 41.20
CA ALA A 33 7.01 -2.92 39.89
C ALA A 33 6.40 -1.52 39.74
N GLU A 34 6.80 -0.78 38.71
CA GLU A 34 6.24 0.55 38.46
C GLU A 34 4.71 0.46 38.37
N ALA A 35 4.02 1.38 39.04
CA ALA A 35 2.58 1.37 39.09
C ALA A 35 2.02 1.42 37.65
N SER A 36 1.23 0.43 37.28
CA SER A 36 0.69 0.26 35.92
C SER A 36 -0.83 0.14 35.94
N GLN A 37 -1.49 0.75 34.97
CA GLN A 37 -2.93 0.65 34.75
C GLN A 37 -3.22 0.29 33.29
N TYR A 38 -3.81 -0.88 33.08
CA TYR A 38 -4.30 -1.34 31.78
C TYR A 38 -5.73 -0.82 31.55
N PHE A 39 -6.01 -0.35 30.34
CA PHE A 39 -7.31 0.20 29.94
C PHE A 39 -7.96 -0.73 28.90
N PRO A 40 -8.95 -1.57 29.28
CA PRO A 40 -9.57 -2.53 28.37
C PRO A 40 -10.34 -1.87 27.20
N GLU A 41 -10.67 -0.59 27.30
CA GLU A 41 -11.36 0.19 26.27
C GLU A 41 -10.50 0.45 25.04
N THR A 42 -9.17 0.47 25.20
CA THR A 42 -8.20 0.73 24.10
C THR A 42 -7.10 -0.34 23.98
N GLY A 43 -6.91 -1.18 25.00
CA GLY A 43 -5.90 -2.24 25.02
C GLY A 43 -4.49 -1.80 25.43
N HIS A 44 -4.31 -0.56 25.88
CA HIS A 44 -3.01 0.01 26.24
C HIS A 44 -2.80 0.14 27.75
N THR A 45 -1.53 0.18 28.16
CA THR A 45 -1.10 0.32 29.55
C THR A 45 -0.41 1.66 29.77
N VAL A 46 -0.81 2.38 30.83
CA VAL A 46 -0.10 3.57 31.32
C VAL A 46 0.66 3.16 32.57
N SER A 47 1.96 3.47 32.65
CA SER A 47 2.81 3.08 33.77
C SER A 47 3.71 4.20 34.29
N GLY A 48 4.16 4.05 35.53
CA GLY A 48 5.21 4.88 36.12
C GLY A 48 4.86 6.36 36.15
N LYS A 49 5.85 7.18 35.79
CA LYS A 49 5.75 8.66 35.74
C LYS A 49 4.55 9.16 34.94
N PHE A 50 4.16 8.49 33.85
CA PHE A 50 2.96 8.88 33.08
C PHE A 50 1.66 8.55 33.81
N LEU A 51 1.60 7.45 34.56
CA LEU A 51 0.41 7.10 35.34
C LEU A 51 0.20 8.08 36.50
N ASP A 52 1.28 8.42 37.20
CA ASP A 52 1.25 9.40 38.29
C ASP A 52 0.86 10.79 37.77
N TYR A 53 1.47 11.24 36.67
CA TYR A 53 1.12 12.53 36.06
C TYR A 53 -0.32 12.57 35.55
N TRP A 54 -0.78 11.53 34.84
CA TRP A 54 -2.15 11.41 34.33
C TRP A 54 -3.16 11.48 35.47
N ARG A 55 -2.97 10.68 36.53
CA ARG A 55 -3.85 10.67 37.71
C ARG A 55 -3.91 12.03 38.40
N ASN A 56 -2.76 12.64 38.67
CA ASN A 56 -2.68 13.90 39.41
C ASN A 56 -3.15 15.12 38.59
N ASN A 57 -3.20 15.02 37.25
CA ASN A 57 -3.61 16.12 36.37
C ASN A 57 -4.97 15.92 35.68
N GLY A 58 -5.91 15.22 36.32
CA GLY A 58 -7.30 15.12 35.87
C GLY A 58 -7.62 13.93 34.95
N GLY A 59 -6.66 13.05 34.68
CA GLY A 59 -6.86 11.72 34.11
C GLY A 59 -7.78 11.67 32.89
N LEU A 60 -8.84 10.86 32.98
CA LEU A 60 -9.74 10.56 31.87
C LEU A 60 -10.49 11.79 31.32
N THR A 61 -10.82 12.78 32.16
CA THR A 61 -11.50 14.01 31.68
C THR A 61 -10.56 14.94 30.93
N THR A 62 -9.27 14.97 31.33
CA THR A 62 -8.25 15.85 30.74
C THR A 62 -7.55 15.21 29.53
N TYR A 63 -7.06 13.99 29.69
CA TYR A 63 -6.22 13.31 28.68
C TYR A 63 -6.99 12.32 27.82
N GLY A 64 -8.08 11.74 28.35
CA GLY A 64 -8.79 10.64 27.71
C GLY A 64 -8.10 9.28 27.95
N TYR A 65 -8.55 8.25 27.24
CA TYR A 65 -7.91 6.93 27.28
C TYR A 65 -6.52 6.96 26.60
N PRO A 66 -5.57 6.09 27.00
CA PRO A 66 -4.33 5.89 26.25
C PRO A 66 -4.63 5.28 24.88
N ILE A 67 -3.97 5.77 23.84
CA ILE A 67 -4.10 5.29 22.45
C ILE A 67 -2.75 4.82 21.86
N THR A 68 -1.70 4.82 22.68
CA THR A 68 -0.48 4.02 22.53
C THR A 68 -0.03 3.55 23.90
N ASP A 69 0.84 2.53 23.94
CA ASP A 69 1.74 2.32 25.06
C ASP A 69 2.88 3.37 25.04
N ALA A 70 3.74 3.39 26.06
CA ALA A 70 4.86 4.33 26.13
C ALA A 70 5.97 3.97 25.13
N GLN A 71 6.44 4.94 24.34
CA GLN A 71 7.44 4.76 23.28
C GLN A 71 8.36 5.98 23.13
N MET A 72 9.58 5.76 22.67
CA MET A 72 10.51 6.86 22.37
C MET A 72 10.11 7.54 21.06
N GLU A 73 9.83 8.85 21.11
CA GLU A 73 9.60 9.70 19.92
C GLU A 73 10.66 10.80 19.88
N THR A 74 11.05 11.21 18.66
CA THR A 74 12.00 12.32 18.45
C THR A 74 11.26 13.52 17.89
N ASP A 75 11.44 14.66 18.53
CA ASP A 75 10.95 15.96 18.09
C ASP A 75 11.64 16.36 16.77
N PRO A 76 10.91 16.56 15.66
CA PRO A 76 11.49 16.89 14.36
C PRO A 76 12.04 18.33 14.25
N GLU A 77 11.71 19.22 15.20
CA GLU A 77 12.21 20.60 15.23
C GLU A 77 13.44 20.77 16.11
N THR A 78 13.46 20.16 17.29
CA THR A 78 14.61 20.26 18.22
C THR A 78 15.61 19.11 18.12
N GLY A 79 15.23 18.01 17.47
CA GLY A 79 16.05 16.78 17.38
C GLY A 79 16.19 16.02 18.71
N LYS A 80 15.51 16.44 19.78
CA LYS A 80 15.50 15.74 21.07
C LYS A 80 14.63 14.49 21.01
N THR A 81 15.09 13.40 21.61
CA THR A 81 14.28 12.18 21.82
C THR A 81 13.77 12.14 23.26
N PHE A 82 12.47 11.95 23.43
CA PHE A 82 11.82 11.79 24.73
C PHE A 82 11.11 10.43 24.78
N LEU A 83 10.93 9.88 25.98
CA LEU A 83 9.88 8.88 26.18
C LEU A 83 8.54 9.61 26.10
N THR A 84 7.58 9.04 25.40
CA THR A 84 6.26 9.65 25.16
C THR A 84 5.14 8.63 25.32
N GLN A 85 3.94 9.09 25.66
CA GLN A 85 2.73 8.27 25.55
C GLN A 85 1.55 9.12 25.06
N TRP A 86 0.73 8.55 24.18
CA TRP A 86 -0.39 9.26 23.57
C TRP A 86 -1.72 8.84 24.16
N PHE A 87 -2.60 9.83 24.32
CA PHE A 87 -3.95 9.72 24.82
C PHE A 87 -4.92 10.37 23.82
N GLU A 88 -6.22 10.16 23.98
CA GLU A 88 -7.22 10.72 23.05
C GLU A 88 -7.15 12.25 22.90
N ARG A 89 -6.66 12.99 23.91
CA ARG A 89 -6.59 14.46 23.85
C ARG A 89 -5.17 15.02 23.75
N HIS A 90 -4.17 14.37 24.34
CA HIS A 90 -2.79 14.90 24.42
C HIS A 90 -1.71 13.84 24.19
N ARG A 91 -0.49 14.29 23.89
CA ARG A 91 0.76 13.55 24.12
C ARG A 91 1.33 13.95 25.48
N LEU A 92 1.81 12.98 26.25
CA LEU A 92 2.70 13.22 27.38
C LEU A 92 4.15 12.95 26.98
N GLU A 93 5.07 13.77 27.46
CA GLU A 93 6.52 13.71 27.23
C GLU A 93 7.24 13.64 28.58
N LEU A 94 8.21 12.73 28.70
CA LEU A 94 9.10 12.63 29.87
C LEU A 94 10.39 13.40 29.57
N HIS A 95 10.75 14.33 30.45
CA HIS A 95 11.94 15.19 30.36
C HIS A 95 12.92 14.87 31.49
N PRO A 96 13.90 13.97 31.28
CA PRO A 96 14.89 13.61 32.30
C PRO A 96 15.73 14.80 32.78
N GLU A 97 15.86 15.86 31.99
CA GLU A 97 16.52 17.11 32.41
C GLU A 97 15.79 17.82 33.56
N ASN A 98 14.50 17.53 33.77
CA ASN A 98 13.64 18.12 34.79
C ASN A 98 13.31 17.16 35.96
N ALA A 99 14.05 16.03 36.09
CA ALA A 99 13.74 14.96 37.03
C ALA A 99 13.58 15.45 38.49
N GLY A 100 12.52 14.98 39.17
CA GLY A 100 12.17 15.40 40.53
C GLY A 100 11.45 16.75 40.62
N THR A 101 11.22 17.45 39.50
CA THR A 101 10.38 18.66 39.45
C THR A 101 8.99 18.34 38.87
N LYS A 102 8.03 19.25 39.02
CA LYS A 102 6.71 19.13 38.37
C LYS A 102 6.75 19.19 36.83
N TYR A 103 7.90 19.53 36.24
CA TYR A 103 8.14 19.58 34.80
C TYR A 103 8.85 18.33 34.27
N GLU A 104 9.03 17.28 35.10
CA GLU A 104 9.57 15.98 34.69
C GLU A 104 8.68 15.28 33.65
N VAL A 105 7.36 15.47 33.72
CA VAL A 105 6.41 15.10 32.66
C VAL A 105 5.66 16.36 32.22
N LEU A 106 5.52 16.55 30.91
CA LEU A 106 4.77 17.66 30.31
C LEU A 106 3.74 17.15 29.31
N ALA A 107 2.68 17.93 29.11
CA ALA A 107 1.78 17.78 27.97
C ALA A 107 2.34 18.54 26.75
N GLY A 108 2.43 17.85 25.62
CA GLY A 108 2.98 18.38 24.37
C GLY A 108 2.15 19.49 23.74
N LEU A 109 2.77 20.29 22.86
CA LEU A 109 2.20 21.51 22.28
C LEU A 109 1.22 21.23 21.11
N LEU A 110 0.36 20.21 21.24
CA LEU A 110 -0.46 19.71 20.12
C LEU A 110 -1.41 20.76 19.52
N GLY A 111 -1.88 21.71 20.31
CA GLY A 111 -2.73 22.80 19.82
C GLY A 111 -1.96 23.80 18.94
N LYS A 112 -0.72 24.12 19.32
CA LYS A 112 0.22 24.91 18.51
C LYS A 112 0.61 24.16 17.22
N ASP A 113 0.89 22.86 17.34
CA ASP A 113 1.32 22.03 16.22
C ASP A 113 0.22 21.89 15.16
N LEU A 114 -1.00 21.51 15.57
CA LEU A 114 -2.15 21.38 14.67
C LEU A 114 -2.62 22.72 14.10
N ARG A 115 -2.62 23.81 14.88
CA ARG A 115 -2.98 25.12 14.33
C ARG A 115 -1.98 25.59 13.28
N ARG A 116 -0.69 25.27 13.43
CA ARG A 116 0.33 25.51 12.41
C ARG A 116 0.12 24.64 11.16
N GLU A 117 -0.26 23.37 11.30
CA GLU A 117 -0.69 22.55 10.14
C GLU A 117 -1.88 23.20 9.42
N ALA A 118 -2.91 23.63 10.16
CA ALA A 118 -4.11 24.26 9.59
C ALA A 118 -3.78 25.54 8.80
N LEU A 119 -2.98 26.45 9.38
CA LEU A 119 -2.56 27.70 8.75
C LEU A 119 -1.65 27.51 7.52
N ALA A 120 -0.96 26.37 7.42
CA ALA A 120 -0.17 26.02 6.24
C ALA A 120 -1.03 25.46 5.09
N VAL A 121 -2.24 24.97 5.39
CA VAL A 121 -3.21 24.46 4.41
C VAL A 121 -4.19 25.56 3.96
N ASP A 122 -4.66 26.38 4.90
CA ASP A 122 -5.56 27.51 4.64
C ASP A 122 -5.03 28.79 5.33
N PRO A 123 -4.37 29.70 4.59
CA PRO A 123 -3.95 31.00 5.12
C PRO A 123 -5.12 31.93 5.50
N ASP A 124 -6.32 31.68 4.98
CA ASP A 124 -7.54 32.46 5.22
C ASP A 124 -8.33 31.96 6.45
N PHE A 125 -7.90 30.87 7.08
CA PHE A 125 -8.46 30.31 8.34
C PHE A 125 -8.66 31.38 9.44
N LEU A 126 -7.76 32.38 9.50
CA LEU A 126 -7.82 33.51 10.43
C LEU A 126 -8.97 34.51 10.18
N LYS A 127 -9.61 34.49 9.01
CA LYS A 127 -10.70 35.44 8.69
C LYS A 127 -11.96 35.20 9.53
N ALA A 128 -12.06 34.05 10.20
CA ALA A 128 -13.12 33.77 11.17
C ALA A 128 -12.95 34.53 12.51
N ASP A 129 -11.72 34.84 12.95
CA ASP A 129 -11.43 35.51 14.23
C ASP A 129 -12.03 36.94 14.30
N VAL A 130 -12.29 37.57 13.15
CA VAL A 130 -12.65 39.01 13.05
C VAL A 130 -14.09 39.33 13.50
N LEU A 131 -14.98 38.33 13.56
CA LEU A 131 -16.43 38.55 13.71
C LEU A 131 -16.92 38.87 15.13
N PHE A 132 -16.08 38.72 16.17
CA PHE A 132 -16.48 38.85 17.59
C PHE A 132 -15.98 40.12 18.29
N ASN A 133 -15.71 41.20 17.54
CA ASN A 133 -15.12 42.44 18.07
C ASN A 133 -16.13 43.56 18.39
N THR A 134 -17.41 43.24 18.60
CA THR A 134 -18.45 44.20 19.02
C THR A 134 -19.42 43.59 20.03
N ALA A 135 -19.71 44.33 21.10
CA ALA A 135 -20.76 44.09 22.12
C ALA A 135 -20.45 43.14 23.31
N TYR A 136 -19.26 43.24 23.92
CA TYR A 136 -18.99 42.73 25.28
C TYR A 136 -18.34 43.80 26.18
N SER A 137 -18.54 43.71 27.51
CA SER A 137 -17.89 44.61 28.46
C SER A 137 -16.46 44.16 28.80
N LYS A 138 -15.63 45.09 29.30
CA LYS A 138 -14.23 44.78 29.66
C LYS A 138 -14.08 43.77 30.79
N ASP A 139 -15.12 43.57 31.58
CA ASP A 139 -15.10 42.82 32.84
C ASP A 139 -15.24 41.31 32.67
N ALA A 140 -15.44 40.82 31.43
CA ALA A 140 -15.66 39.41 31.07
C ALA A 140 -14.57 38.80 30.17
N GLN A 141 -13.41 39.46 30.07
CA GLN A 141 -12.29 39.06 29.19
C GLN A 141 -10.92 39.24 29.86
N TRP A 142 -9.98 38.36 29.51
CA TRP A 142 -8.56 38.45 29.89
C TRP A 142 -7.69 38.51 28.64
N TYR A 143 -6.83 39.53 28.53
CA TYR A 143 -5.90 39.69 27.41
C TYR A 143 -4.51 39.14 27.77
N PHE A 144 -3.90 38.36 26.87
CA PHE A 144 -2.58 37.78 27.03
C PHE A 144 -1.57 38.47 26.10
N PRO A 145 -0.75 39.43 26.60
CA PRO A 145 0.21 40.16 25.75
C PRO A 145 1.31 39.26 25.15
N GLU A 146 1.54 38.06 25.68
CA GLU A 146 2.53 37.11 25.18
C GLU A 146 2.15 36.48 23.84
N THR A 147 0.85 36.39 23.53
CA THR A 147 0.33 35.85 22.25
C THR A 147 -0.55 36.83 21.48
N GLY A 148 -1.01 37.92 22.12
CA GLY A 148 -1.89 38.92 21.53
C GLY A 148 -3.37 38.53 21.52
N HIS A 149 -3.76 37.44 22.19
CA HIS A 149 -5.12 36.88 22.18
C HIS A 149 -5.89 37.11 23.49
N ASN A 150 -7.22 37.07 23.40
CA ASN A 150 -8.15 37.24 24.50
C ASN A 150 -8.84 35.92 24.86
N LEU A 151 -9.08 35.71 26.14
CA LEU A 151 -9.84 34.59 26.67
C LEU A 151 -11.10 35.13 27.38
N ARG A 152 -12.27 34.57 27.08
CA ARG A 152 -13.57 35.18 27.44
C ARG A 152 -14.52 34.17 28.09
N PHE A 153 -15.52 34.67 28.83
CA PHE A 153 -16.66 33.92 29.39
C PHE A 153 -16.34 32.46 29.82
N ARG A 154 -16.93 31.47 29.13
CA ARG A 154 -16.90 30.06 29.51
C ARG A 154 -15.53 29.42 29.34
N PHE A 155 -14.76 29.83 28.33
CA PHE A 155 -13.39 29.36 28.16
C PHE A 155 -12.46 29.97 29.21
N LEU A 156 -12.70 31.22 29.65
CA LEU A 156 -11.98 31.82 30.79
C LEU A 156 -12.31 31.10 32.12
N GLU A 157 -13.60 30.89 32.41
CA GLU A 157 -14.05 30.11 33.58
C GLU A 157 -13.43 28.71 33.58
N TYR A 158 -13.51 27.98 32.46
CA TYR A 158 -12.98 26.63 32.34
C TYR A 158 -11.45 26.57 32.46
N TRP A 159 -10.72 27.47 31.77
CA TRP A 159 -9.26 27.55 31.85
C TRP A 159 -8.80 27.78 33.30
N GLN A 160 -9.40 28.76 33.99
CA GLN A 160 -9.07 29.06 35.39
C GLN A 160 -9.38 27.89 36.32
N GLN A 161 -10.53 27.24 36.18
CA GLN A 161 -10.94 26.12 37.04
C GLN A 161 -10.15 24.83 36.79
N ASN A 162 -9.64 24.61 35.57
CA ASN A 162 -9.02 23.34 35.18
C ASN A 162 -7.49 23.39 35.03
N GLY A 163 -6.80 24.36 35.65
CA GLY A 163 -5.33 24.39 35.75
C GLY A 163 -4.61 25.33 34.77
N GLY A 164 -5.36 26.09 33.96
CA GLY A 164 -4.90 27.25 33.21
C GLY A 164 -3.61 27.08 32.41
N LEU A 165 -2.70 28.05 32.56
CA LEU A 165 -1.46 28.18 31.80
C LEU A 165 -0.59 26.91 31.85
N GLU A 166 -0.54 26.24 33.01
CA GLU A 166 0.29 25.05 33.20
C GLU A 166 -0.24 23.82 32.44
N ARG A 167 -1.56 23.70 32.28
CA ARG A 167 -2.18 22.56 31.60
C ARG A 167 -2.44 22.81 30.11
N PHE A 168 -2.94 24.00 29.77
CA PHE A 168 -3.42 24.31 28.42
C PHE A 168 -2.44 25.21 27.64
N GLY A 169 -1.59 25.96 28.34
CA GLY A 169 -0.80 27.04 27.76
C GLY A 169 -1.58 28.33 27.56
N TYR A 170 -0.93 29.26 26.87
CA TYR A 170 -1.55 30.50 26.41
C TYR A 170 -2.63 30.25 25.34
N PRO A 171 -3.67 31.10 25.23
CA PRO A 171 -4.55 31.10 24.07
C PRO A 171 -3.75 31.55 22.83
N ILE A 172 -3.99 30.87 21.70
CA ILE A 172 -3.33 31.13 20.41
C ILE A 172 -4.32 31.45 19.28
N SER A 173 -5.61 31.59 19.57
CA SER A 173 -6.64 32.16 18.68
C SER A 173 -7.62 33.01 19.49
N GLU A 174 -8.53 33.72 18.82
CA GLU A 174 -9.77 34.18 19.48
C GLU A 174 -10.81 33.03 19.50
N GLU A 175 -11.99 33.30 20.07
CA GLU A 175 -13.18 32.45 19.91
C GLU A 175 -13.71 32.57 18.48
N HIS A 176 -13.85 31.44 17.78
CA HIS A 176 -14.34 31.37 16.40
C HIS A 176 -15.19 30.12 16.19
N LYS A 177 -15.79 29.97 15.00
CA LYS A 177 -16.60 28.79 14.65
C LYS A 177 -15.80 27.85 13.75
N GLU A 178 -15.59 26.62 14.20
CA GLU A 178 -15.08 25.54 13.38
C GLU A 178 -16.20 24.56 13.00
N VAL A 179 -16.07 23.93 11.83
CA VAL A 179 -16.85 22.75 11.46
C VAL A 179 -16.06 21.52 11.91
N ASP A 180 -16.66 20.67 12.74
CA ASP A 180 -16.10 19.36 13.06
C ASP A 180 -16.05 18.50 11.78
N PRO A 181 -14.86 18.06 11.32
CA PRO A 181 -14.73 17.29 10.09
C PRO A 181 -15.27 15.85 10.18
N GLU A 182 -15.56 15.34 11.38
CA GLU A 182 -16.13 13.99 11.58
C GLU A 182 -17.67 14.00 11.64
N THR A 183 -18.28 15.01 12.29
CA THR A 183 -19.76 15.09 12.42
C THR A 183 -20.44 16.11 11.49
N GLY A 184 -19.70 17.11 10.99
CA GLY A 184 -20.27 18.25 10.26
C GLY A 184 -20.94 19.30 11.15
N ASN A 185 -20.93 19.13 12.47
CA ASN A 185 -21.48 20.11 13.42
C ASN A 185 -20.59 21.36 13.47
N VAL A 186 -21.19 22.51 13.79
CA VAL A 186 -20.47 23.79 13.94
C VAL A 186 -20.38 24.17 15.41
N TYR A 187 -19.18 24.08 15.98
CA TYR A 187 -18.92 24.42 17.38
C TYR A 187 -18.21 25.77 17.48
N VAL A 188 -18.43 26.50 18.58
CA VAL A 188 -17.53 27.60 18.96
C VAL A 188 -16.31 26.98 19.62
N MET A 189 -15.11 27.33 19.14
CA MET A 189 -13.85 26.77 19.57
C MET A 189 -12.80 27.87 19.84
N GLN A 190 -11.79 27.52 20.63
CA GLN A 190 -10.59 28.33 20.82
C GLN A 190 -9.35 27.43 20.97
N TRP A 191 -8.25 27.81 20.33
CA TRP A 191 -6.96 27.09 20.41
C TRP A 191 -6.08 27.66 21.52
N PHE A 192 -5.36 26.77 22.17
CA PHE A 192 -4.29 27.04 23.14
C PHE A 192 -3.02 26.31 22.71
N GLU A 193 -1.89 26.57 23.34
CA GLU A 193 -0.63 25.90 22.95
C GLU A 193 -0.71 24.36 23.01
N ARG A 194 -1.41 23.80 24.01
CA ARG A 194 -1.46 22.34 24.27
C ARG A 194 -2.80 21.70 23.92
N ALA A 195 -3.87 22.48 23.79
CA ALA A 195 -5.24 22.00 23.71
C ALA A 195 -6.13 22.83 22.78
N ARG A 196 -7.31 22.32 22.46
CA ARG A 196 -8.44 23.05 21.86
C ARG A 196 -9.64 22.92 22.76
N PHE A 197 -10.33 24.03 23.03
CA PHE A 197 -11.59 24.03 23.77
C PHE A 197 -12.76 24.07 22.80
N GLU A 198 -13.83 23.35 23.12
CA GLU A 198 -15.00 23.15 22.29
C GLU A 198 -16.24 23.44 23.15
N SER A 199 -17.07 24.41 22.73
CA SER A 199 -18.22 24.86 23.51
C SER A 199 -19.47 24.04 23.17
N HIS A 200 -20.05 23.42 24.20
CA HIS A 200 -21.23 22.56 24.13
C HIS A 200 -22.36 23.11 25.04
N PRO A 201 -23.04 24.21 24.67
CA PRO A 201 -24.13 24.79 25.47
C PRO A 201 -25.33 23.84 25.65
N GLU A 202 -25.41 22.76 24.88
CA GLU A 202 -26.38 21.67 25.03
C GLU A 202 -26.10 20.76 26.24
N ASN A 203 -24.86 20.74 26.76
CA ASN A 203 -24.44 19.89 27.87
C ASN A 203 -24.72 20.55 29.23
N GLN A 204 -25.01 19.71 30.24
CA GLN A 204 -25.09 20.16 31.63
C GLN A 204 -23.69 20.45 32.20
N ARG A 205 -23.60 21.45 33.09
CA ARG A 205 -22.37 21.76 33.84
C ARG A 205 -21.83 20.53 34.58
N PRO A 206 -20.50 20.26 34.56
CA PRO A 206 -19.43 21.10 34.02
C PRO A 206 -19.11 20.89 32.52
N TYR A 207 -19.83 20.02 31.82
CA TYR A 207 -19.49 19.56 30.45
C TYR A 207 -19.84 20.54 29.32
N GLU A 208 -20.12 21.81 29.66
CA GLU A 208 -20.45 22.87 28.70
C GLU A 208 -19.23 23.41 27.93
N VAL A 209 -18.04 23.03 28.36
CA VAL A 209 -16.77 23.14 27.62
C VAL A 209 -16.09 21.78 27.66
N LEU A 210 -15.71 21.25 26.50
CA LEU A 210 -14.96 20.02 26.35
C LEU A 210 -13.58 20.29 25.74
N LEU A 211 -12.66 19.36 25.98
CA LEU A 211 -11.34 19.36 25.37
C LEU A 211 -11.38 18.52 24.10
N GLY A 212 -10.98 19.14 22.98
CA GLY A 212 -10.88 18.51 21.68
C GLY A 212 -9.94 17.31 21.69
N LEU A 213 -10.26 16.31 20.88
CA LEU A 213 -9.55 15.03 20.86
C LEU A 213 -8.25 15.12 20.03
N LEU A 214 -7.37 16.08 20.30
CA LEU A 214 -6.21 16.39 19.44
C LEU A 214 -5.23 15.22 19.29
N GLY A 215 -4.91 14.55 20.39
CA GLY A 215 -4.09 13.32 20.37
C GLY A 215 -4.71 12.23 19.50
N LYS A 216 -6.03 12.06 19.56
CA LYS A 216 -6.80 11.18 18.68
C LYS A 216 -6.79 11.70 17.24
N GLN A 217 -6.96 12.99 16.95
CA GLN A 217 -6.93 13.53 15.58
C GLN A 217 -5.56 13.35 14.88
N ILE A 218 -4.47 13.32 15.65
CA ILE A 218 -3.12 13.05 15.14
C ILE A 218 -2.85 11.54 14.98
N LYS A 219 -3.20 10.74 15.99
CA LYS A 219 -2.93 9.28 15.98
C LYS A 219 -4.02 8.46 15.30
N THR A 220 -5.19 9.03 15.03
CA THR A 220 -6.27 8.44 14.22
C THR A 220 -5.93 8.65 12.75
N PRO A 221 -5.85 7.57 11.98
CA PRO A 221 -6.83 7.30 10.93
C PRO A 221 -7.65 8.43 10.22
N LYS A 222 -7.10 9.64 9.93
CA LYS A 222 -7.78 10.75 9.19
C LYS A 222 -8.56 10.25 7.96
N SER A 223 -9.62 10.95 7.52
CA SER A 223 -10.34 10.73 6.25
C SER A 223 -10.81 12.06 5.56
N GLY A 224 -11.04 12.11 4.22
CA GLY A 224 -11.55 13.23 3.36
C GLY A 224 -10.53 14.09 2.52
N ASN A 225 -10.55 14.15 1.14
CA ASN A 225 -9.80 15.21 0.36
C ASN A 225 -9.92 15.55 -1.19
N VAL A 226 -10.14 14.71 -2.26
CA VAL A 226 -9.68 15.04 -3.69
C VAL A 226 -10.58 15.90 -4.64
N GLU A 227 -10.56 15.59 -5.96
CA GLU A 227 -10.37 16.52 -7.10
C GLU A 227 -10.35 15.90 -8.56
N PHE A 228 -10.64 16.69 -9.66
CA PHE A 228 -11.10 16.37 -11.09
C PHE A 228 -10.45 17.11 -12.39
N VAL A 229 -10.30 16.50 -13.63
CA VAL A 229 -9.78 16.96 -15.04
C VAL A 229 -10.21 16.21 -16.43
N TRP A 230 -9.67 15.05 -16.97
CA TRP A 230 -10.00 14.17 -18.23
C TRP A 230 -10.77 12.74 -18.09
N LYS A 231 -11.25 11.95 -19.11
CA LYS A 231 -12.18 10.71 -19.08
C LYS A 231 -12.52 9.81 -20.34
N ILE A 232 -11.90 8.63 -20.53
CA ILE A 232 -11.84 7.81 -21.81
C ILE A 232 -12.86 6.66 -22.05
N GLY A 233 -12.95 6.06 -23.25
CA GLY A 233 -13.26 4.61 -23.53
C GLY A 233 -13.57 4.26 -25.02
N GLY A 234 -13.78 2.99 -25.46
CA GLY A 234 -14.55 2.63 -26.71
C GLY A 234 -14.28 1.30 -27.51
N ILE A 235 -15.20 0.90 -28.41
CA ILE A 235 -15.18 -0.36 -29.23
C ILE A 235 -14.63 -0.21 -30.70
N ALA A 236 -13.62 0.63 -30.99
CA ALA A 236 -13.17 0.91 -32.39
C ALA A 236 -12.33 -0.19 -33.15
N TYR A 237 -11.50 0.17 -34.15
CA TYR A 237 -10.53 -0.76 -34.81
C TYR A 237 -9.28 -0.97 -33.98
N ASN A 238 -8.84 0.17 -33.48
CA ASN A 238 -8.30 0.37 -32.17
C ASN A 238 -9.53 0.30 -31.21
N GLY A 239 -10.16 -0.88 -31.15
CA GLY A 239 -11.23 -1.27 -30.22
C GLY A 239 -11.27 -2.75 -29.86
N LEU A 240 -10.69 -3.05 -28.72
CA LEU A 240 -11.48 -3.40 -27.58
C LEU A 240 -12.89 -4.13 -27.65
N LYS A 241 -13.02 -5.40 -27.12
CA LYS A 241 -14.16 -6.35 -26.77
C LYS A 241 -13.99 -7.60 -25.71
N LYS A 242 -12.90 -7.85 -24.90
CA LYS A 242 -12.62 -8.41 -23.47
C LYS A 242 -11.14 -8.15 -22.82
N PRO A 243 -10.70 -7.60 -21.59
CA PRO A 243 -9.46 -7.86 -20.66
C PRO A 243 -9.04 -7.13 -19.29
N ASN A 244 -7.82 -7.20 -18.70
CA ASN A 244 -7.68 -7.05 -17.25
C ASN A 244 -6.40 -6.47 -16.59
N GLY A 245 -5.47 -5.77 -17.25
CA GLY A 245 -4.54 -5.01 -16.39
C GLY A 245 -3.68 -3.87 -16.92
N VAL A 246 -3.13 -3.08 -15.98
CA VAL A 246 -2.23 -1.94 -16.12
C VAL A 246 -1.25 -1.65 -14.90
N ALA A 247 -0.12 -0.85 -14.99
CA ALA A 247 0.95 -0.42 -13.96
C ALA A 247 2.14 0.41 -14.64
N VAL A 248 3.14 1.14 -14.02
CA VAL A 248 4.15 2.12 -14.71
C VAL A 248 5.58 2.47 -14.10
N ASP A 249 6.08 3.75 -14.05
CA ASP A 249 7.41 4.23 -14.60
C ASP A 249 8.18 5.49 -14.08
N LYS A 250 9.33 5.74 -14.75
CA LYS A 250 10.24 6.89 -14.62
C LYS A 250 10.27 7.93 -15.80
N ASN A 251 9.61 7.77 -16.97
CA ASN A 251 9.75 8.73 -18.10
C ASN A 251 8.47 9.30 -18.80
N GLY A 252 7.28 8.66 -18.77
CA GLY A 252 6.03 9.36 -19.15
C GLY A 252 5.03 8.68 -20.08
N ASN A 253 4.76 7.40 -19.84
CA ASN A 253 4.51 6.44 -20.89
C ASN A 253 3.54 5.34 -20.38
N VAL A 254 2.71 4.67 -21.21
CA VAL A 254 1.71 3.66 -20.71
C VAL A 254 1.49 2.42 -21.58
N TYR A 255 1.81 1.21 -21.08
CA TYR A 255 2.13 -0.05 -21.75
C TYR A 255 1.13 -1.23 -21.52
N VAL A 256 -0.07 -1.21 -22.09
CA VAL A 256 -1.35 -1.63 -21.52
C VAL A 256 -2.06 -2.94 -22.03
N ALA A 257 -2.78 -3.75 -21.20
CA ALA A 257 -2.95 -5.23 -21.44
C ALA A 257 -4.22 -6.14 -21.64
N ASP A 258 -4.40 -6.88 -22.77
CA ASP A 258 -5.81 -7.07 -23.25
C ASP A 258 -6.32 -8.23 -24.22
N THR A 259 -7.64 -8.53 -24.44
CA THR A 259 -8.18 -9.95 -24.47
C THR A 259 -9.50 -10.59 -25.13
N GLU A 260 -9.68 -10.75 -26.46
CA GLU A 260 -10.32 -11.79 -27.38
C GLU A 260 -9.43 -12.33 -28.58
N ASN A 261 -8.17 -11.87 -28.71
CA ASN A 261 -7.30 -11.59 -29.84
C ASN A 261 -5.71 -11.87 -29.84
N ASN A 262 -4.92 -12.08 -28.76
CA ASN A 262 -3.42 -12.31 -28.53
C ASN A 262 -2.25 -11.23 -28.28
N ARG A 263 -2.35 -10.07 -27.55
CA ARG A 263 -1.47 -8.85 -27.61
C ARG A 263 -1.37 -8.04 -26.29
N ILE A 264 -0.73 -6.89 -26.48
CA ILE A 264 -0.18 -5.80 -25.70
C ILE A 264 -0.41 -4.43 -26.45
N GLN A 265 -0.23 -3.22 -25.86
CA GLN A 265 -0.29 -1.87 -26.55
C GLN A 265 0.24 -0.64 -25.72
N LYS A 266 1.06 0.37 -26.17
CA LYS A 266 1.43 1.61 -25.35
C LYS A 266 0.92 2.92 -25.89
N PHE A 267 0.62 3.88 -25.00
CA PHE A 267 0.28 5.30 -25.22
C PHE A 267 1.33 6.22 -24.55
N ASP A 268 1.37 7.51 -24.86
CA ASP A 268 2.24 8.53 -24.24
C ASP A 268 1.80 8.98 -22.82
N GLY A 269 2.12 10.18 -22.34
CA GLY A 269 1.43 10.76 -21.18
C GLY A 269 0.01 11.22 -21.51
N ASN A 270 -0.20 11.88 -22.66
CA ASN A 270 -1.39 12.72 -22.85
C ASN A 270 -2.52 12.16 -23.74
N GLY A 271 -2.31 11.19 -24.63
CA GLY A 271 -3.44 10.50 -25.30
C GLY A 271 -3.24 9.93 -26.71
N ASN A 272 -2.13 9.29 -27.09
CA ASN A 272 -1.76 9.10 -28.53
C ASN A 272 -1.23 7.68 -28.91
N PHE A 273 -1.20 7.27 -30.22
CA PHE A 273 -0.83 5.95 -30.86
C PHE A 273 0.29 5.99 -32.00
N LEU A 274 1.39 5.14 -32.06
CA LEU A 274 2.67 5.16 -32.90
C LEU A 274 3.54 3.87 -33.38
N ILE A 275 4.26 2.92 -32.67
CA ILE A 275 4.90 1.55 -33.05
C ILE A 275 4.28 0.14 -32.44
N ARG A 276 4.13 -1.07 -33.12
CA ARG A 276 3.34 -2.37 -32.77
C ARG A 276 3.58 -3.73 -33.56
N TRP A 277 3.12 -4.97 -33.15
CA TRP A 277 2.96 -6.31 -33.90
C TRP A 277 2.64 -7.56 -32.92
N GLY A 278 2.78 -8.92 -33.18
CA GLY A 278 2.23 -10.15 -32.40
C GLY A 278 1.83 -11.56 -33.08
N ASN A 279 1.82 -12.77 -32.43
CA ASN A 279 1.13 -14.09 -32.82
C ASN A 279 1.06 -15.29 -31.79
N GLN A 280 0.20 -16.34 -31.95
CA GLN A 280 0.00 -17.66 -31.21
C GLN A 280 1.13 -18.76 -31.29
N GLY A 281 1.39 -19.66 -30.29
CA GLY A 281 2.35 -20.82 -30.35
C GLY A 281 3.14 -21.21 -29.04
N SER A 282 4.13 -22.17 -29.07
CA SER A 282 4.81 -22.99 -27.99
C SER A 282 6.37 -23.00 -27.75
N GLY A 283 7.26 -22.25 -28.43
CA GLY A 283 8.73 -22.17 -28.09
C GLY A 283 9.31 -20.86 -27.46
N GLU A 284 9.65 -19.90 -28.32
CA GLU A 284 9.88 -18.49 -27.97
C GLU A 284 9.03 -17.68 -28.96
N SER A 285 8.64 -16.45 -28.64
CA SER A 285 7.94 -15.56 -29.60
C SER A 285 6.48 -15.80 -29.96
N GLN A 286 5.69 -16.57 -29.20
CA GLN A 286 4.33 -16.99 -29.62
C GLN A 286 3.26 -17.37 -28.55
N PHE A 287 1.96 -17.18 -28.81
CA PHE A 287 0.85 -17.07 -27.84
C PHE A 287 -0.06 -18.38 -27.54
N ASN A 288 -0.04 -19.18 -26.42
CA ASN A 288 -1.24 -19.99 -25.88
C ASN A 288 -1.59 -20.05 -24.33
N TYR A 289 -2.59 -19.31 -23.77
CA TYR A 289 -2.90 -18.58 -22.46
C TYR A 289 -2.64 -17.01 -21.87
N PRO A 290 -1.75 -15.88 -22.02
CA PRO A 290 -0.99 -14.97 -20.96
C PRO A 290 -1.62 -14.21 -19.68
N ASN A 291 -1.02 -13.50 -18.67
CA ASN A 291 -1.76 -12.31 -17.98
C ASN A 291 -1.19 -10.91 -17.53
N GLY A 292 -0.39 -10.59 -16.51
CA GLY A 292 -0.53 -9.37 -15.67
C GLY A 292 0.74 -8.57 -15.36
N ILE A 293 0.94 -7.26 -15.03
CA ILE A 293 2.35 -6.69 -14.80
C ILE A 293 2.42 -5.37 -13.91
N ALA A 294 3.64 -4.81 -13.58
CA ALA A 294 4.09 -3.40 -13.27
C ALA A 294 5.47 -3.04 -13.95
N VAL A 295 6.24 -1.93 -13.78
CA VAL A 295 7.62 -1.75 -14.41
C VAL A 295 8.67 -0.93 -13.56
N ASP A 296 9.41 0.18 -13.96
CA ASP A 296 10.94 0.35 -13.94
C ASP A 296 11.68 1.73 -13.97
N GLY A 297 13.04 1.73 -13.86
CA GLY A 297 13.95 2.85 -14.19
C GLY A 297 15.10 2.81 -15.27
N GLN A 298 15.54 1.70 -15.90
CA GLN A 298 16.54 1.66 -17.00
C GLN A 298 16.00 1.42 -18.42
N GLY A 299 14.71 1.16 -18.60
CA GLY A 299 14.10 1.11 -19.91
C GLY A 299 13.74 -0.25 -20.47
N ASN A 300 13.80 -1.35 -19.70
CA ASN A 300 13.78 -2.71 -20.28
C ASN A 300 12.66 -3.59 -19.63
N VAL A 301 12.12 -4.65 -20.27
CA VAL A 301 10.87 -5.38 -19.85
C VAL A 301 10.80 -6.90 -20.20
N TYR A 302 10.49 -7.73 -19.20
CA TYR A 302 10.39 -9.18 -19.27
C TYR A 302 8.88 -9.59 -19.51
N VAL A 303 8.36 -10.84 -19.41
CA VAL A 303 6.91 -11.21 -19.17
C VAL A 303 6.44 -12.66 -18.94
N GLY A 304 5.60 -12.82 -17.91
CA GLY A 304 4.78 -13.94 -17.41
C GLY A 304 3.53 -14.25 -18.19
N ASP A 305 3.77 -14.91 -19.29
CA ASP A 305 2.79 -15.85 -19.72
C ASP A 305 2.92 -17.19 -18.97
N ASN A 306 2.38 -18.25 -19.53
CA ASN A 306 1.71 -19.45 -18.96
C ASN A 306 2.46 -20.20 -17.78
N ASN A 307 3.51 -20.97 -18.02
CA ASN A 307 4.33 -21.78 -17.10
C ASN A 307 5.83 -21.33 -17.08
N ARG A 308 6.13 -20.04 -17.29
CA ARG A 308 7.44 -19.36 -17.47
C ARG A 308 7.28 -17.81 -17.27
N ILE A 309 8.26 -17.00 -17.64
CA ILE A 309 8.27 -15.58 -18.00
C ILE A 309 9.12 -15.45 -19.28
N GLN A 310 9.14 -14.39 -20.08
CA GLN A 310 9.96 -14.21 -21.31
C GLN A 310 10.69 -12.81 -21.30
N LYS A 311 11.56 -12.34 -22.22
CA LYS A 311 11.94 -10.87 -22.25
C LYS A 311 12.19 -10.13 -23.59
N PHE A 312 12.15 -8.77 -23.48
CA PHE A 312 12.82 -7.69 -24.26
C PHE A 312 13.03 -6.36 -23.48
N ASP A 313 13.19 -5.22 -24.13
CA ASP A 313 14.17 -4.18 -23.82
C ASP A 313 13.62 -2.75 -23.90
N GLY A 314 14.45 -1.74 -24.20
CA GLY A 314 14.00 -0.43 -24.69
C GLY A 314 13.25 -0.48 -26.02
N ASN A 315 13.73 -1.18 -27.05
CA ASN A 315 13.00 -1.27 -28.33
C ASN A 315 12.80 -2.67 -28.94
N GLY A 316 13.84 -3.47 -29.21
CA GLY A 316 13.94 -4.39 -30.35
C GLY A 316 14.04 -5.95 -30.29
N LYS A 317 14.58 -6.70 -29.28
CA LYS A 317 14.91 -8.17 -29.48
C LYS A 317 14.85 -9.22 -28.31
N PHE A 318 15.74 -10.26 -28.27
CA PHE A 318 15.90 -11.40 -27.31
C PHE A 318 17.34 -11.56 -26.57
N LEU A 319 17.55 -12.35 -25.44
CA LEU A 319 18.65 -12.48 -24.32
C LEU A 319 18.62 -13.11 -22.74
N LEU A 320 17.58 -13.50 -21.85
CA LEU A 320 17.42 -14.36 -20.51
C LEU A 320 16.39 -15.70 -20.39
N LYS A 321 15.87 -16.43 -19.28
CA LYS A 321 14.71 -17.57 -19.11
C LYS A 321 14.75 -18.97 -18.23
N TRP A 322 14.17 -19.22 -16.99
CA TRP A 322 14.44 -20.36 -15.97
C TRP A 322 13.49 -21.65 -15.79
N GLY A 323 13.40 -22.34 -14.63
CA GLY A 323 12.19 -23.01 -14.07
C GLY A 323 11.70 -24.50 -14.29
N SER A 324 10.75 -25.07 -13.47
CA SER A 324 9.78 -26.20 -13.79
C SER A 324 8.32 -26.14 -13.17
N TYR A 325 7.43 -27.16 -13.33
CA TYR A 325 6.21 -27.46 -12.48
C TYR A 325 6.65 -28.06 -11.12
N GLY A 326 5.76 -28.24 -10.12
CA GLY A 326 5.99 -28.86 -8.80
C GLY A 326 6.01 -27.98 -7.52
N SER A 327 6.88 -28.38 -6.59
CA SER A 327 6.72 -28.26 -5.12
C SER A 327 7.89 -27.69 -4.31
N GLY A 328 8.97 -27.24 -4.95
CA GLY A 328 10.26 -26.99 -4.28
C GLY A 328 10.63 -25.54 -4.04
N ASP A 329 11.92 -25.27 -4.20
CA ASP A 329 12.47 -23.96 -4.55
C ASP A 329 13.10 -24.04 -5.99
N GLY A 330 12.41 -24.68 -6.97
CA GLY A 330 12.65 -24.78 -8.44
C GLY A 330 11.45 -24.75 -9.47
N GLN A 331 10.17 -24.69 -9.06
CA GLN A 331 9.02 -25.58 -9.45
C GLN A 331 7.61 -24.97 -9.18
N PHE A 332 6.42 -25.43 -9.68
CA PHE A 332 5.18 -24.60 -9.93
C PHE A 332 3.76 -25.47 -10.21
N VAL A 333 2.43 -25.15 -9.91
CA VAL A 333 0.96 -25.65 -10.25
C VAL A 333 -0.27 -24.93 -11.12
N SER A 334 -0.87 -23.67 -11.02
CA SER A 334 -1.98 -23.01 -11.96
C SER A 334 -2.19 -21.38 -12.19
N LEU A 335 -1.65 -20.62 -13.23
CA LEU A 335 -1.56 -19.13 -13.69
C LEU A 335 -2.89 -18.71 -14.30
N TYR A 336 -3.88 -18.52 -13.47
CA TYR A 336 -4.99 -17.58 -13.85
C TYR A 336 -5.44 -14.85 -12.72
N GLY A 337 -4.56 -13.84 -12.43
CA GLY A 337 -4.86 -12.45 -12.14
C GLY A 337 -3.73 -11.61 -11.69
N ILE A 338 -2.56 -11.74 -12.30
CA ILE A 338 -1.31 -11.50 -11.60
C ILE A 338 -0.68 -10.14 -12.08
N GLY A 339 0.53 -9.65 -11.72
CA GLY A 339 1.18 -8.41 -12.26
C GLY A 339 2.29 -7.67 -11.48
N LEU A 340 3.53 -7.44 -11.93
CA LEU A 340 4.73 -7.86 -11.17
C LEU A 340 5.84 -6.84 -10.93
N ALA A 341 7.10 -7.23 -10.60
CA ALA A 341 8.08 -6.34 -9.92
C ALA A 341 9.42 -6.28 -10.58
N VAL A 342 10.00 -5.07 -10.58
CA VAL A 342 11.33 -4.74 -10.04
C VAL A 342 11.39 -3.24 -9.70
N ASP A 343 12.58 -2.73 -9.38
CA ASP A 343 12.77 -1.65 -8.46
C ASP A 343 13.97 -0.68 -8.94
N THR A 344 15.10 -0.29 -8.27
CA THR A 344 16.29 0.48 -8.80
C THR A 344 17.77 -0.11 -8.93
N GLN A 345 18.33 -0.91 -8.00
CA GLN A 345 19.45 -1.91 -8.13
C GLN A 345 19.32 -3.24 -9.01
N ASN A 346 18.55 -4.35 -8.75
CA ASN A 346 17.77 -5.20 -9.78
C ASN A 346 17.27 -6.63 -9.38
N ASN A 347 15.95 -6.92 -9.52
CA ASN A 347 15.21 -7.54 -8.41
C ASN A 347 13.69 -8.12 -8.51
N ILE A 348 13.47 -9.46 -8.41
CA ILE A 348 12.38 -10.35 -8.97
C ILE A 348 11.55 -11.13 -7.85
N TYR A 349 10.21 -10.97 -7.62
CA TYR A 349 9.43 -11.12 -6.29
C TYR A 349 7.99 -11.83 -6.30
N VAL A 350 7.59 -13.13 -6.20
CA VAL A 350 6.12 -13.58 -6.41
C VAL A 350 5.47 -14.72 -5.51
N ALA A 351 4.17 -15.16 -5.33
CA ALA A 351 2.75 -14.62 -5.11
C ALA A 351 1.43 -15.58 -4.95
N ASP A 352 1.12 -16.66 -4.19
CA ASP A 352 0.56 -17.96 -4.77
C ASP A 352 -0.84 -18.76 -4.80
N SER A 353 -1.84 -18.37 -5.63
CA SER A 353 -3.31 -18.69 -5.96
C SER A 353 -4.17 -19.80 -5.36
N ASN A 354 -4.25 -21.02 -5.90
CA ASN A 354 -5.05 -22.05 -5.19
C ASN A 354 -4.32 -22.49 -3.91
N ASN A 355 -3.00 -22.24 -3.89
CA ASN A 355 -1.99 -23.08 -3.30
C ASN A 355 -1.39 -22.68 -1.95
N HIS A 356 -0.94 -21.41 -1.78
CA HIS A 356 0.01 -20.78 -0.79
C HIS A 356 1.37 -20.10 -1.23
N ARG A 357 1.68 -18.88 -0.74
CA ARG A 357 2.92 -18.08 -0.36
C ARG A 357 3.94 -17.44 -1.37
N ILE A 358 5.20 -17.01 -1.05
CA ILE A 358 6.01 -16.04 -1.87
C ILE A 358 7.57 -16.16 -2.06
N GLN A 359 8.22 -15.63 -3.12
CA GLN A 359 9.68 -15.50 -3.29
C GLN A 359 10.13 -14.29 -4.15
N LYS A 360 11.03 -13.46 -3.59
CA LYS A 360 12.21 -12.92 -4.29
C LYS A 360 13.29 -13.91 -4.69
N PHE A 361 14.04 -13.58 -5.74
CA PHE A 361 15.22 -14.27 -6.35
C PHE A 361 16.26 -13.10 -6.58
N ASP A 362 16.99 -12.92 -7.69
CA ASP A 362 17.86 -11.73 -7.93
C ASP A 362 18.19 -11.34 -9.38
N GLY A 363 18.81 -10.16 -9.58
CA GLY A 363 19.33 -9.57 -10.83
C GLY A 363 20.15 -10.44 -11.81
N ASN A 364 20.67 -11.60 -11.41
CA ASN A 364 21.75 -12.37 -12.09
C ASN A 364 21.37 -13.76 -12.65
N GLY A 365 20.53 -14.61 -12.05
CA GLY A 365 20.05 -14.57 -10.67
C GLY A 365 19.07 -15.69 -10.30
N LYS A 366 18.75 -15.79 -9.00
CA LYS A 366 18.43 -17.05 -8.32
C LYS A 366 17.83 -16.84 -6.90
N PHE A 367 17.45 -17.92 -6.23
CA PHE A 367 16.76 -17.95 -4.93
C PHE A 367 17.14 -16.96 -3.82
N LEU A 368 16.10 -16.31 -3.25
CA LEU A 368 16.07 -15.71 -1.91
C LEU A 368 15.15 -16.42 -0.85
N LEU A 369 13.82 -16.17 -0.70
CA LEU A 369 12.99 -16.71 0.45
C LEU A 369 11.45 -16.98 0.28
N LYS A 370 10.64 -17.23 1.34
CA LYS A 370 9.14 -17.37 1.47
C LYS A 370 8.78 -17.35 2.99
N TRP A 371 7.52 -17.43 3.46
CA TRP A 371 7.13 -17.68 4.86
C TRP A 371 5.69 -18.16 5.19
N GLY A 372 5.48 -19.16 6.10
CA GLY A 372 4.32 -19.49 7.06
C GLY A 372 3.22 -20.60 6.79
N SER A 373 1.90 -20.42 7.11
CA SER A 373 0.76 -21.41 6.88
C SER A 373 -0.60 -20.84 6.34
N LYS A 374 -1.66 -21.63 6.04
CA LYS A 374 -3.03 -21.15 5.60
C LYS A 374 -3.90 -20.56 6.75
N GLY A 375 -4.89 -19.71 6.47
CA GLY A 375 -6.03 -19.37 7.38
C GLY A 375 -5.89 -18.15 8.33
N GLY A 376 -6.78 -18.05 9.33
CA GLY A 376 -6.56 -17.45 10.68
C GLY A 376 -5.89 -16.07 10.93
N GLY A 377 -4.63 -16.05 11.38
CA GLY A 377 -4.05 -15.02 12.28
C GLY A 377 -2.64 -14.56 11.91
N GLU A 378 -2.21 -13.36 12.37
CA GLU A 378 -1.20 -12.54 11.67
C GLU A 378 0.04 -13.29 11.19
N GLY A 379 0.21 -13.28 9.88
CA GLY A 379 1.03 -14.25 9.20
C GLY A 379 0.40 -15.66 9.09
N GLN A 380 -0.82 -15.81 8.53
CA GLN A 380 -1.40 -17.04 7.88
C GLN A 380 -2.24 -16.73 6.60
N PHE A 381 -2.22 -17.48 5.45
CA PHE A 381 -2.63 -17.03 4.05
C PHE A 381 -4.08 -17.83 3.50
N ASP A 382 -5.24 -17.45 2.73
CA ASP A 382 -6.27 -18.21 1.74
C ASP A 382 -7.10 -17.55 0.42
N ASN A 383 -6.77 -17.75 -0.91
CA ASN A 383 -7.27 -17.27 -2.32
C ASN A 383 -6.88 -15.97 -3.24
N PRO A 384 -5.92 -15.07 -2.93
CA PRO A 384 -5.57 -13.66 -3.37
C PRO A 384 -4.76 -12.91 -4.56
N TYR A 385 -5.30 -11.95 -5.36
CA TYR A 385 -4.61 -11.59 -6.64
C TYR A 385 -3.68 -10.32 -6.96
N GLY A 386 -3.24 -9.30 -6.18
CA GLY A 386 -2.65 -8.02 -6.76
C GLY A 386 -1.53 -7.18 -6.01
N ILE A 387 -0.62 -6.34 -6.62
CA ILE A 387 0.56 -5.62 -5.99
C ILE A 387 1.43 -4.66 -6.90
N ALA A 388 2.42 -3.90 -6.32
CA ALA A 388 3.61 -3.20 -6.86
C ALA A 388 4.92 -3.12 -5.94
N VAL A 389 5.88 -2.12 -6.02
CA VAL A 389 7.18 -1.97 -5.21
C VAL A 389 7.81 -0.56 -5.00
N ASP A 390 8.58 -0.32 -3.89
CA ASP A 390 9.07 1.02 -3.48
C ASP A 390 10.39 1.25 -2.73
N GLY A 391 10.77 2.53 -2.67
CA GLY A 391 12.16 2.99 -2.47
C GLY A 391 12.66 3.38 -1.07
N GLN A 392 11.90 3.21 0.01
CA GLN A 392 12.53 2.71 1.26
C GLN A 392 12.40 1.19 1.34
N GLY A 393 11.42 0.67 0.62
CA GLY A 393 11.07 -0.72 0.52
C GLY A 393 10.15 -1.18 1.63
N ASN A 394 8.84 -1.37 1.35
CA ASN A 394 8.02 -2.27 2.16
C ASN A 394 6.93 -3.11 1.44
N VAL A 395 6.46 -4.20 2.07
CA VAL A 395 5.50 -5.20 1.50
C VAL A 395 4.03 -4.99 1.86
N PHE A 396 3.13 -4.80 0.90
CA PHE A 396 1.68 -4.74 1.17
C PHE A 396 0.91 -6.01 0.67
N VAL A 397 -0.38 -6.32 0.97
CA VAL A 397 -1.45 -7.12 0.21
C VAL A 397 -2.67 -7.66 0.94
N ALA A 398 -3.51 -8.69 0.59
CA ALA A 398 -5.01 -8.73 0.78
C ALA A 398 -6.26 -9.78 0.86
N ASP A 399 -6.71 -11.08 0.81
CA ASP A 399 -6.63 -12.56 0.57
C ASP A 399 -7.82 -13.32 -0.26
N THR A 400 -8.00 -13.41 -1.61
CA THR A 400 -9.32 -13.56 -2.36
C THR A 400 -10.46 -14.53 -1.97
N ALA A 401 -11.02 -14.48 -0.78
CA ALA A 401 -12.33 -15.07 -0.54
C ALA A 401 -13.13 -14.39 0.56
N ASN A 402 -12.45 -13.85 1.57
CA ASN A 402 -12.99 -13.65 2.91
C ASN A 402 -13.07 -12.18 3.39
N ASN A 403 -12.31 -11.23 2.78
CA ASN A 403 -12.55 -9.77 2.44
C ASN A 403 -11.61 -8.45 2.68
N ARG A 404 -10.23 -8.36 2.92
CA ARG A 404 -9.30 -7.13 3.12
C ARG A 404 -7.64 -7.10 3.05
N ILE A 405 -6.78 -5.99 2.93
CA ILE A 405 -5.20 -5.72 2.97
C ILE A 405 -4.16 -5.41 4.19
N GLN A 406 -2.83 -5.70 4.20
CA GLN A 406 -1.76 -5.42 5.26
C GLN A 406 -0.38 -4.78 4.86
N LYS A 407 0.50 -4.47 5.89
CA LYS A 407 2.00 -4.26 6.04
C LYS A 407 2.89 -5.42 6.50
N PHE A 408 3.93 -5.71 5.72
CA PHE A 408 5.25 -6.25 6.10
C PHE A 408 6.37 -5.28 5.59
N ASP A 409 7.64 -5.40 6.00
CA ASP A 409 8.66 -4.33 5.84
C ASP A 409 9.75 -4.50 4.77
N GLY A 410 10.73 -3.58 4.82
CA GLY A 410 12.15 -3.65 4.44
C GLY A 410 12.94 -4.97 4.61
N ASN A 411 12.35 -6.04 5.15
CA ASN A 411 12.91 -7.39 5.27
C ASN A 411 11.84 -8.47 5.12
N GLY A 412 10.61 -8.15 5.51
CA GLY A 412 9.46 -9.01 5.39
C GLY A 412 8.51 -9.06 6.58
N SER A 413 8.68 -8.31 7.69
CA SER A 413 8.14 -8.43 9.07
C SER A 413 6.83 -7.70 9.44
N PHE A 414 6.02 -8.14 10.45
CA PHE A 414 4.64 -7.63 10.81
C PHE A 414 4.42 -6.23 11.36
N LEU A 415 3.46 -5.45 10.77
CA LEU A 415 2.91 -4.24 11.42
C LEU A 415 1.40 -3.78 11.20
N PHE A 416 0.61 -3.86 10.06
CA PHE A 416 -0.84 -3.36 10.04
C PHE A 416 -1.88 -3.65 8.90
N LYS A 417 -3.22 -3.30 9.03
CA LYS A 417 -4.46 -3.35 8.10
C LYS A 417 -5.67 -2.36 8.34
N PHE A 418 -6.75 -2.29 7.51
CA PHE A 418 -8.09 -1.55 7.48
C PHE A 418 -9.46 -2.37 7.29
N GLY A 419 -10.03 -2.51 6.06
CA GLY A 419 -11.05 -3.40 5.33
C GLY A 419 -12.23 -4.33 5.81
N SER A 420 -13.00 -4.99 4.87
CA SER A 420 -13.95 -6.20 4.99
C SER A 420 -15.25 -6.38 4.07
N GLN A 421 -16.54 -6.59 4.54
CA GLN A 421 -17.90 -6.32 3.85
C GLN A 421 -19.14 -5.57 4.58
N GLY A 422 -19.80 -4.57 3.91
CA GLY A 422 -20.76 -3.38 4.14
C GLY A 422 -20.77 -2.09 3.13
N SER A 423 -21.67 -1.87 2.12
CA SER A 423 -21.55 -1.04 0.85
C SER A 423 -21.29 0.51 0.83
N GLY A 424 -20.56 1.11 1.79
CA GLY A 424 -20.32 2.57 1.86
C GLY A 424 -18.85 3.02 1.91
N ASN A 425 -18.59 4.34 1.97
CA ASN A 425 -17.23 4.89 2.08
C ASN A 425 -16.42 4.19 3.18
N ALA A 426 -15.20 3.80 2.84
CA ALA A 426 -14.27 3.09 3.70
C ALA A 426 -14.80 1.72 4.09
N GLN A 427 -15.39 0.93 3.18
CA GLN A 427 -15.77 -0.50 3.34
C GLN A 427 -15.82 -1.25 1.90
N PHE A 428 -15.18 -2.47 1.39
CA PHE A 428 -15.03 -3.48 0.07
C PHE A 428 -15.82 -4.81 -0.52
N VAL A 429 -16.33 -5.05 -1.81
CA VAL A 429 -16.61 -6.40 -2.59
C VAL A 429 -15.51 -7.04 -3.58
N ARG A 430 -15.06 -8.31 -3.53
CA ARG A 430 -13.91 -9.04 -4.25
C ARG A 430 -12.92 -8.40 -5.32
N PRO A 431 -11.61 -8.11 -5.10
CA PRO A 431 -10.81 -7.10 -5.89
C PRO A 431 -9.42 -7.60 -6.41
N TRP A 432 -8.67 -7.09 -7.43
CA TRP A 432 -7.47 -7.78 -8.04
C TRP A 432 -6.17 -6.91 -8.43
N GLY A 433 -5.90 -5.63 -8.01
CA GLY A 433 -4.58 -4.87 -8.25
C GLY A 433 -4.33 -3.42 -7.63
N VAL A 434 -3.09 -2.81 -7.57
CA VAL A 434 -2.67 -1.37 -7.16
C VAL A 434 -1.21 -0.88 -7.32
N SER A 435 -0.96 0.45 -7.14
CA SER A 435 0.28 1.16 -6.77
C SER A 435 0.14 2.59 -6.20
N VAL A 436 1.30 3.16 -5.87
CA VAL A 436 1.73 4.12 -4.82
C VAL A 436 2.89 4.94 -5.30
N ASP A 437 2.92 6.24 -5.06
CA ASP A 437 3.85 7.20 -5.70
C ASP A 437 4.90 7.90 -4.84
N GLY A 438 5.79 8.64 -5.46
CA GLY A 438 6.81 9.43 -4.75
C GLY A 438 6.33 10.46 -3.72
N GLN A 439 5.04 10.64 -3.40
CA GLN A 439 4.58 11.14 -2.08
C GLN A 439 4.25 9.96 -1.16
N GLY A 440 3.49 9.03 -1.71
CA GLY A 440 3.23 7.67 -1.26
C GLY A 440 1.75 7.50 -1.11
N ASN A 441 0.89 7.10 -2.07
CA ASN A 441 -0.55 7.03 -1.74
C ASN A 441 -1.43 6.01 -2.58
N VAL A 442 -2.62 5.48 -2.11
CA VAL A 442 -3.37 4.29 -2.71
C VAL A 442 -4.43 4.44 -3.80
N TYR A 443 -4.40 3.62 -4.84
CA TYR A 443 -5.37 3.69 -5.92
C TYR A 443 -6.17 2.37 -6.16
N VAL A 444 -7.51 2.13 -6.01
CA VAL A 444 -8.10 0.72 -6.13
C VAL A 444 -9.55 0.40 -6.70
N VAL A 445 -9.86 -0.90 -7.00
CA VAL A 445 -11.05 -1.59 -7.62
C VAL A 445 -11.74 -2.80 -6.83
N ASP A 446 -12.78 -3.54 -7.34
CA ASP A 446 -14.09 -4.04 -6.71
C ASP A 446 -15.06 -5.21 -7.25
N SER A 447 -15.09 -6.57 -7.00
CA SER A 447 -16.19 -7.59 -7.38
C SER A 447 -17.24 -7.86 -6.31
N GLY A 448 -18.52 -7.77 -6.57
CA GLY A 448 -19.18 -7.66 -7.84
C GLY A 448 -19.55 -6.23 -8.10
N ASN A 449 -18.68 -5.26 -7.85
CA ASN A 449 -19.04 -3.87 -7.83
C ASN A 449 -17.88 -2.96 -8.36
N ASN A 450 -17.86 -2.60 -9.66
CA ASN A 450 -17.06 -1.80 -10.63
C ASN A 450 -16.75 -0.28 -10.41
N ARG A 451 -15.51 0.12 -10.03
CA ARG A 451 -15.04 1.52 -9.84
C ARG A 451 -13.62 1.57 -9.30
N ILE A 452 -13.18 2.77 -8.91
CA ILE A 452 -11.83 3.31 -8.74
C ILE A 452 -11.73 4.39 -7.72
N GLN A 453 -10.57 4.56 -7.11
CA GLN A 453 -10.43 5.17 -5.81
C GLN A 453 -9.04 5.83 -5.62
N LYS A 454 -8.91 6.91 -4.81
CA LYS A 454 -7.64 7.42 -4.19
C LYS A 454 -7.61 7.60 -2.64
N LEU A 455 -6.48 7.23 -2.01
CA LEU A 455 -6.08 7.55 -0.61
C LEU A 455 -4.83 8.41 -0.45
N ASP A 456 -4.39 8.57 0.80
CA ASP A 456 -3.10 9.09 1.28
C ASP A 456 -2.10 7.97 1.72
N LYS A 457 -0.90 8.37 2.15
CA LYS A 457 0.26 7.56 2.56
C LYS A 457 0.07 6.63 3.74
N ASN A 458 -1.08 6.79 4.33
CA ASN A 458 -1.42 6.36 5.64
C ASN A 458 -2.85 5.88 5.48
N GLY A 459 -3.72 6.80 5.07
CA GLY A 459 -4.92 6.42 4.40
C GLY A 459 -6.12 7.37 4.40
N LYS A 460 -5.98 8.68 4.25
CA LYS A 460 -7.13 9.61 4.30
C LYS A 460 -8.09 9.33 3.13
N PHE A 461 -9.40 9.03 3.32
CA PHE A 461 -10.35 8.92 2.17
C PHE A 461 -10.07 10.11 1.30
N LEU A 462 -9.82 9.95 0.01
CA LEU A 462 -9.82 11.15 -0.79
C LEU A 462 -10.82 11.18 -1.96
N LEU A 463 -10.92 10.20 -2.88
CA LEU A 463 -12.01 10.20 -3.91
C LEU A 463 -12.13 8.86 -4.65
N LYS A 464 -13.05 8.80 -5.63
CA LYS A 464 -13.57 7.61 -6.30
C LYS A 464 -14.21 7.87 -7.71
N TRP A 465 -14.31 6.92 -8.68
CA TRP A 465 -15.26 6.89 -9.85
C TRP A 465 -15.47 5.50 -10.55
N GLY A 466 -16.47 5.32 -11.44
CA GLY A 466 -16.91 4.10 -12.21
C GLY A 466 -18.25 4.33 -13.00
N SER A 467 -18.80 3.44 -13.87
CA SER A 467 -20.24 3.40 -14.36
C SER A 467 -20.73 2.33 -15.42
N GLN A 468 -21.65 1.34 -15.21
CA GLN A 468 -21.91 0.15 -16.12
C GLN A 468 -22.29 0.37 -17.62
N GLY A 469 -21.90 -0.55 -18.56
CA GLY A 469 -22.15 -0.44 -20.02
C GLY A 469 -21.04 -0.98 -20.98
N SER A 470 -20.81 -0.27 -22.10
CA SER A 470 -19.57 -0.44 -22.89
C SER A 470 -18.99 0.78 -23.65
N ASP A 471 -18.88 1.99 -23.06
CA ASP A 471 -18.52 3.22 -23.83
C ASP A 471 -17.29 4.05 -23.38
N ALA A 472 -17.12 5.21 -24.02
CA ALA A 472 -16.33 6.31 -23.52
C ALA A 472 -16.79 6.79 -22.12
N GLY A 473 -16.05 6.49 -21.06
CA GLY A 473 -16.28 7.10 -19.76
C GLY A 473 -17.23 6.33 -18.83
N GLN A 474 -17.29 5.03 -19.03
CA GLN A 474 -17.83 3.82 -18.37
C GLN A 474 -16.80 2.66 -18.75
N PHE A 475 -16.33 1.53 -18.01
CA PHE A 475 -15.61 0.07 -18.12
C PHE A 475 -16.17 -1.54 -18.54
N SER A 476 -15.69 -2.83 -18.35
CA SER A 476 -16.38 -4.19 -18.74
C SER A 476 -16.18 -5.61 -17.98
N ASN A 477 -16.72 -6.01 -16.79
CA ASN A 477 -16.19 -6.92 -15.69
C ASN A 477 -14.69 -6.78 -15.11
N PRO A 478 -14.22 -5.81 -14.27
CA PRO A 478 -12.87 -5.45 -13.62
C PRO A 478 -11.37 -5.39 -14.17
N TYR A 479 -10.34 -5.27 -13.25
CA TYR A 479 -8.99 -6.00 -13.19
C TYR A 479 -7.47 -5.49 -12.93
N LYS A 480 -6.76 -4.41 -13.45
CA LYS A 480 -5.35 -3.91 -13.06
C LYS A 480 -4.89 -2.52 -13.65
N ILE A 481 -4.01 -1.59 -13.17
CA ILE A 481 -3.67 -0.25 -13.87
C ILE A 481 -2.35 0.50 -13.51
N ALA A 482 -2.00 1.69 -14.06
CA ALA A 482 -0.72 2.37 -14.37
C ALA A 482 -0.53 3.80 -13.87
N LEU A 483 0.67 4.39 -13.99
CA LEU A 483 1.13 5.73 -13.58
C LEU A 483 2.47 6.32 -14.08
N ASP A 484 2.46 7.28 -15.00
CA ASP A 484 3.75 7.80 -15.50
C ASP A 484 4.36 8.93 -14.67
N VAL A 485 5.61 9.34 -14.89
CA VAL A 485 6.21 10.46 -14.11
C VAL A 485 5.54 11.83 -14.25
N GLN A 486 4.72 12.07 -15.28
CA GLN A 486 3.81 13.23 -15.36
C GLN A 486 2.45 12.93 -14.68
N GLY A 487 2.26 11.67 -14.34
CA GLY A 487 1.11 11.05 -13.76
C GLY A 487 0.00 10.78 -14.78
N ASN A 488 0.21 9.87 -15.73
CA ASN A 488 -0.84 9.33 -16.61
C ASN A 488 -1.18 7.82 -16.41
N VAL A 489 -2.47 7.50 -16.57
CA VAL A 489 -3.24 6.27 -16.24
C VAL A 489 -3.64 5.53 -17.47
N PHE A 490 -3.75 4.18 -17.50
CA PHE A 490 -4.20 3.46 -18.70
C PHE A 490 -5.08 2.21 -18.38
N VAL A 491 -5.99 1.60 -19.18
CA VAL A 491 -6.95 0.53 -18.68
C VAL A 491 -7.31 -0.62 -19.59
N ALA A 492 -6.84 -1.83 -19.37
CA ALA A 492 -7.42 -3.08 -19.92
C ALA A 492 -8.61 -3.71 -19.17
N ASP A 493 -9.78 -3.85 -19.79
CA ASP A 493 -11.10 -3.96 -19.11
C ASP A 493 -12.13 -5.17 -19.53
N ASN A 494 -12.32 -6.28 -18.72
CA ASN A 494 -12.35 -7.78 -19.01
C ASN A 494 -13.17 -8.32 -20.14
N ASP A 495 -14.30 -7.71 -20.35
CA ASP A 495 -15.37 -8.17 -21.19
C ASP A 495 -15.57 -7.19 -22.36
N ASN A 496 -14.72 -6.14 -22.51
CA ASN A 496 -14.71 -5.26 -23.68
C ASN A 496 -13.35 -4.78 -24.32
N HIS A 497 -12.22 -5.51 -24.28
CA HIS A 497 -10.88 -5.53 -24.97
C HIS A 497 -10.01 -4.31 -24.76
N ARG A 498 -9.96 -3.78 -23.54
CA ARG A 498 -10.34 -2.42 -23.36
C ARG A 498 -9.30 -1.40 -22.91
N ILE A 499 -7.97 -1.55 -23.14
CA ILE A 499 -6.96 -0.50 -22.92
C ILE A 499 -7.42 0.93 -23.15
N GLN A 500 -7.34 1.68 -22.06
CA GLN A 500 -7.78 3.06 -21.97
C GLN A 500 -6.75 3.97 -21.27
N LYS A 501 -7.09 5.21 -20.85
CA LYS A 501 -6.21 6.37 -20.38
C LYS A 501 -6.78 7.74 -19.70
N PHE A 502 -6.28 8.32 -18.57
CA PHE A 502 -6.62 9.74 -17.94
C PHE A 502 -5.06 10.28 -17.80
N ASP A 503 -4.75 11.60 -17.80
CA ASP A 503 -3.71 12.34 -17.03
C ASP A 503 -4.02 12.57 -15.52
N GLY A 504 -3.91 13.80 -14.97
CA GLY A 504 -4.83 14.55 -14.04
C GLY A 504 -6.08 13.97 -13.33
N ASN A 505 -7.38 14.13 -13.81
CA ASN A 505 -8.64 13.70 -13.09
C ASN A 505 -10.20 13.73 -13.60
N GLY A 506 -10.75 13.85 -14.85
CA GLY A 506 -12.20 14.28 -15.25
C GLY A 506 -13.01 14.14 -16.66
N ASN A 507 -12.70 14.74 -17.88
CA ASN A 507 -13.24 14.61 -19.33
C ASN A 507 -12.27 14.23 -20.59
N PHE A 508 -12.36 13.02 -21.25
CA PHE A 508 -11.50 12.20 -22.23
C PHE A 508 -9.95 12.32 -22.55
N LEU A 509 -9.28 11.23 -23.05
CA LEU A 509 -7.94 11.08 -23.73
C LEU A 509 -7.92 10.16 -25.07
N LEU A 510 -7.60 8.82 -25.14
CA LEU A 510 -7.72 7.83 -26.30
C LEU A 510 -8.30 6.36 -26.13
N LYS A 511 -7.81 5.30 -26.84
CA LYS A 511 -7.96 3.79 -26.68
C LYS A 511 -7.59 2.95 -27.94
N PHE A 512 -7.43 1.60 -27.89
CA PHE A 512 -7.08 0.72 -29.07
C PHE A 512 -7.56 -0.77 -29.06
N GLY A 513 -6.82 -1.87 -29.29
CA GLY A 513 -7.37 -3.27 -29.19
C GLY A 513 -8.25 -3.80 -30.36
N SER A 514 -8.82 -5.07 -30.32
CA SER A 514 -9.74 -5.78 -31.34
C SER A 514 -9.49 -7.31 -31.69
N GLN A 515 -10.54 -8.18 -31.77
CA GLN A 515 -10.60 -9.70 -31.79
C GLN A 515 -9.75 -10.48 -32.86
N GLY A 516 -9.26 -11.72 -32.60
CA GLY A 516 -8.21 -12.39 -33.44
C GLY A 516 -7.11 -13.30 -32.80
N SER A 517 -5.85 -13.25 -33.29
CA SER A 517 -4.71 -14.03 -32.72
C SER A 517 -3.28 -13.42 -32.86
N GLY A 518 -3.14 -12.16 -33.28
CA GLY A 518 -1.91 -11.63 -33.89
C GLY A 518 -1.37 -10.23 -33.50
N ASN A 519 -1.06 -9.46 -34.55
CA ASN A 519 -0.13 -8.34 -34.53
C ASN A 519 -0.75 -7.06 -33.97
N ALA A 520 -0.59 -6.80 -32.67
CA ALA A 520 -1.59 -6.09 -31.91
C ALA A 520 -2.99 -6.66 -32.22
N GLN A 521 -3.29 -7.82 -31.65
CA GLN A 521 -4.59 -8.45 -31.37
C GLN A 521 -4.39 -9.21 -30.05
N PHE A 522 -5.25 -9.05 -29.00
CA PHE A 522 -5.28 -9.14 -27.49
C PHE A 522 -6.19 -10.28 -26.93
N VAL A 523 -5.93 -11.49 -26.31
CA VAL A 523 -6.84 -12.72 -26.08
C VAL A 523 -7.69 -13.13 -24.83
N ARG A 524 -7.33 -13.47 -23.57
CA ARG A 524 -8.43 -13.80 -22.57
C ARG A 524 -8.24 -13.55 -21.05
N PRO A 525 -8.29 -12.30 -20.52
CA PRO A 525 -7.49 -11.78 -19.32
C PRO A 525 -6.55 -10.45 -19.41
N TRP A 526 -5.31 -10.24 -18.87
CA TRP A 526 -5.10 -9.61 -17.51
C TRP A 526 -3.89 -8.68 -16.97
N GLY A 527 -3.05 -7.95 -17.76
CA GLY A 527 -1.99 -6.98 -17.27
C GLY A 527 -0.62 -6.94 -18.03
N ILE A 528 0.45 -6.20 -17.68
CA ILE A 528 0.83 -4.81 -18.17
C ILE A 528 1.92 -3.82 -17.49
N ALA A 529 2.84 -3.01 -18.10
CA ALA A 529 3.38 -1.70 -17.52
C ALA A 529 4.69 -1.18 -18.12
N VAL A 530 5.29 -0.10 -17.58
CA VAL A 530 6.16 0.95 -18.16
C VAL A 530 7.43 1.42 -17.41
N ASP A 531 8.49 1.81 -18.12
CA ASP A 531 9.84 2.10 -17.62
C ASP A 531 10.35 3.54 -17.82
N GLY A 532 11.45 3.84 -17.13
CA GLY A 532 12.30 5.02 -17.30
C GLY A 532 12.76 5.41 -18.71
N GLN A 533 12.25 4.81 -19.79
CA GLN A 533 12.38 5.28 -21.18
C GLN A 533 11.04 5.37 -21.94
N GLY A 534 10.18 4.34 -21.94
CA GLY A 534 8.83 4.39 -22.55
C GLY A 534 8.47 3.46 -23.75
N ASN A 535 8.34 2.14 -23.59
CA ASN A 535 8.17 1.02 -24.55
C ASN A 535 6.83 0.17 -24.37
N VAL A 536 6.70 -1.20 -24.42
CA VAL A 536 5.51 -2.03 -23.89
C VAL A 536 5.75 -3.45 -23.39
N TYR A 537 5.12 -3.81 -22.28
CA TYR A 537 5.00 -5.22 -21.93
C TYR A 537 3.66 -5.38 -21.23
N VAL A 538 2.96 -6.44 -21.62
CA VAL A 538 1.57 -6.81 -21.28
C VAL A 538 1.46 -8.33 -21.37
N VAL A 539 0.37 -8.93 -20.96
CA VAL A 539 -0.02 -10.29 -21.00
C VAL A 539 -1.59 -10.31 -20.89
N ASP A 540 -2.27 -11.45 -21.10
CA ASP A 540 -3.67 -11.53 -21.56
C ASP A 540 -4.32 -12.98 -21.44
N SER A 541 -5.25 -13.32 -20.51
CA SER A 541 -5.54 -14.74 -20.02
C SER A 541 -6.14 -15.84 -20.91
N GLY A 542 -5.85 -15.78 -22.22
CA GLY A 542 -6.23 -16.83 -23.16
C GLY A 542 -5.21 -17.30 -24.21
N ASN A 543 -4.10 -16.61 -24.56
CA ASN A 543 -3.13 -17.15 -25.53
C ASN A 543 -1.58 -16.99 -25.25
N SER A 544 -0.84 -17.46 -24.25
CA SER A 544 0.53 -17.17 -23.76
C SER A 544 1.74 -16.73 -24.60
N ARG A 545 1.93 -15.42 -24.82
CA ARG A 545 3.21 -14.74 -25.17
C ARG A 545 3.10 -13.29 -24.75
N ILE A 546 4.00 -12.46 -25.25
CA ILE A 546 4.00 -11.02 -25.08
C ILE A 546 4.45 -10.19 -26.29
N GLN A 547 4.52 -8.88 -26.13
CA GLN A 547 4.85 -7.78 -27.04
C GLN A 547 5.14 -6.48 -26.28
N LYS A 548 5.39 -5.45 -27.11
CA LYS A 548 6.06 -4.17 -27.02
C LYS A 548 5.41 -3.13 -27.87
N PHE A 549 5.50 -1.88 -27.47
CA PHE A 549 5.25 -0.69 -28.26
C PHE A 549 6.28 0.35 -27.74
N ASP A 550 6.00 1.62 -27.93
CA ASP A 550 6.86 2.79 -27.73
C ASP A 550 5.96 3.94 -27.32
N VAL A 551 6.37 5.20 -27.43
CA VAL A 551 5.42 6.31 -27.31
C VAL A 551 4.24 6.31 -28.32
N SER A 552 3.90 5.21 -29.11
CA SER A 552 2.59 4.42 -28.98
C SER A 552 1.85 3.33 -29.96
N GLY A 553 2.30 2.52 -30.97
CA GLY A 553 1.33 1.89 -32.02
C GLY A 553 1.49 1.20 -33.49
N ARG A 554 2.53 1.26 -34.39
CA ARG A 554 2.72 0.67 -35.79
C ARG A 554 3.63 -0.61 -36.12
N PHE A 555 4.96 -0.73 -35.81
CA PHE A 555 5.86 -1.90 -36.15
C PHE A 555 6.96 -2.27 -35.07
N LEU A 556 7.24 -3.54 -34.64
CA LEU A 556 8.32 -3.96 -33.65
C LEU A 556 8.55 -5.54 -33.36
N LEU A 557 8.70 -6.07 -32.09
CA LEU A 557 9.25 -7.41 -31.64
C LEU A 557 8.48 -8.38 -30.68
N LYS A 558 8.26 -9.69 -30.98
CA LYS A 558 7.53 -10.70 -30.12
C LYS A 558 8.35 -11.89 -29.55
N TRP A 559 8.04 -12.38 -28.33
CA TRP A 559 8.83 -13.27 -27.44
C TRP A 559 7.79 -13.92 -26.42
N GLY A 560 7.81 -15.22 -25.99
CA GLY A 560 6.72 -15.90 -25.17
C GLY A 560 6.58 -17.46 -25.32
N THR A 561 5.48 -18.21 -24.94
CA THR A 561 4.95 -19.61 -25.36
C THR A 561 4.81 -20.97 -24.50
N PRO A 562 3.85 -21.92 -24.70
CA PRO A 562 3.69 -23.17 -23.90
C PRO A 562 4.82 -24.21 -23.61
N GLY A 563 4.53 -25.16 -22.68
CA GLY A 563 5.36 -26.15 -21.96
C GLY A 563 5.63 -25.82 -20.46
N SER A 564 6.86 -25.96 -19.94
CA SER A 564 7.18 -25.65 -18.51
C SER A 564 8.63 -25.29 -18.12
N GLY A 565 9.63 -25.56 -18.96
CA GLY A 565 11.07 -25.39 -18.65
C GLY A 565 11.65 -24.01 -18.99
N ASP A 566 12.99 -23.89 -19.05
CA ASP A 566 13.81 -22.71 -19.38
C ASP A 566 13.48 -22.14 -20.76
N GLY A 567 12.34 -21.48 -20.85
CA GLY A 567 11.74 -21.24 -22.14
C GLY A 567 10.36 -21.87 -22.41
N GLN A 568 9.45 -22.20 -21.45
CA GLN A 568 8.11 -22.72 -21.78
C GLN A 568 6.95 -22.63 -20.76
N PHE A 569 5.68 -22.69 -21.23
CA PHE A 569 4.48 -22.25 -20.50
C PHE A 569 3.07 -23.12 -20.40
N ALA A 570 2.13 -23.04 -19.41
CA ALA A 570 0.71 -23.60 -19.32
C ALA A 570 -0.23 -22.63 -18.51
N THR A 571 -1.58 -22.68 -18.46
CA THR A 571 -2.48 -21.46 -18.29
C THR A 571 -1.98 -20.25 -17.41
N PRO A 572 -1.84 -18.95 -17.85
CA PRO A 572 -1.21 -17.69 -17.30
C PRO A 572 -1.92 -16.45 -16.69
N TYR A 573 -1.10 -15.71 -15.94
CA TYR A 573 -1.30 -14.42 -15.33
C TYR A 573 -0.12 -13.19 -15.21
N GLY A 574 1.21 -12.93 -15.70
CA GLY A 574 2.37 -11.90 -15.22
C GLY A 574 3.57 -10.90 -15.90
N VAL A 575 4.29 -9.83 -15.27
CA VAL A 575 5.75 -9.09 -15.26
C VAL A 575 6.02 -7.77 -14.44
N ALA A 576 7.26 -7.35 -14.05
CA ALA A 576 7.80 -5.95 -14.03
C ALA A 576 9.32 -5.79 -13.87
N VAL A 577 9.84 -4.56 -13.56
CA VAL A 577 11.20 -4.07 -13.90
C VAL A 577 11.78 -2.80 -13.25
N ALA A 578 12.99 -2.39 -13.62
CA ALA A 578 14.09 -2.17 -12.69
C ALA A 578 14.92 -0.91 -12.98
N GLY A 579 15.67 -0.36 -12.02
CA GLY A 579 16.51 0.81 -12.30
C GLY A 579 17.73 0.50 -13.16
N GLN A 580 18.04 -0.78 -13.38
CA GLN A 580 19.13 -1.26 -14.23
C GLN A 580 18.75 -2.25 -15.34
N GLY A 581 17.48 -2.37 -15.73
CA GLY A 581 17.14 -3.04 -16.99
C GLY A 581 17.61 -4.50 -17.14
N ASN A 582 17.87 -5.16 -16.00
CA ASN A 582 17.72 -6.59 -15.84
C ASN A 582 16.28 -6.81 -15.36
N VAL A 583 15.59 -7.71 -16.07
CA VAL A 583 14.09 -7.76 -16.40
C VAL A 583 12.11 -9.72 -15.16
N PHE A 584 10.92 -9.49 -14.49
CA PHE A 584 10.69 -10.21 -13.21
C PHE A 584 9.30 -10.45 -12.63
N VAL A 585 8.98 -11.77 -12.51
CA VAL A 585 7.62 -12.25 -12.77
C VAL A 585 7.23 -13.65 -12.31
N ALA A 586 6.05 -13.79 -11.78
CA ALA A 586 5.18 -14.92 -11.90
C ALA A 586 4.80 -15.37 -13.31
N ASP A 587 5.26 -16.58 -13.56
CA ASP A 587 4.25 -17.60 -13.82
C ASP A 587 3.42 -17.96 -12.55
N THR A 588 2.52 -18.94 -12.59
CA THR A 588 1.51 -19.44 -11.64
C THR A 588 0.92 -20.76 -12.07
N ALA A 589 1.08 -21.33 -13.31
CA ALA A 589 0.55 -22.64 -13.82
C ALA A 589 1.54 -23.74 -13.97
N ASN A 590 2.75 -23.27 -13.88
CA ASN A 590 3.68 -23.73 -12.91
C ASN A 590 3.07 -23.07 -11.53
N ASN A 591 3.29 -22.55 -10.26
CA ASN A 591 4.04 -21.80 -9.14
C ASN A 591 5.57 -21.46 -8.76
N ARG A 592 6.24 -20.35 -9.16
CA ARG A 592 7.71 -20.07 -9.17
C ARG A 592 7.95 -18.69 -9.90
N ILE A 593 8.99 -18.47 -10.72
CA ILE A 593 9.35 -17.35 -11.63
C ILE A 593 10.34 -17.94 -12.76
N GLN A 594 10.75 -17.26 -13.87
CA GLN A 594 11.85 -17.54 -14.88
C GLN A 594 12.86 -16.26 -15.41
N LYS A 595 14.82 -15.16 -14.59
CA LYS A 595 15.68 -13.87 -14.68
C LYS A 595 16.12 -13.47 -16.08
N PHE A 596 15.66 -12.35 -16.65
CA PHE A 596 16.10 -11.97 -18.00
C PHE A 596 17.02 -10.76 -18.07
N ASP A 597 18.01 -10.84 -18.95
CA ASP A 597 18.90 -9.74 -19.31
C ASP A 597 18.36 -8.97 -20.50
N GLY A 598 18.71 -7.67 -20.56
CA GLY A 598 18.82 -6.77 -21.71
C GLY A 598 17.87 -6.98 -22.86
N ASN A 599 17.83 -8.19 -23.44
CA ASN A 599 16.73 -8.64 -24.28
C ASN A 599 15.96 -10.04 -24.13
N GLY A 600 16.20 -11.22 -23.45
CA GLY A 600 15.38 -12.52 -23.77
C GLY A 600 15.75 -14.12 -23.78
N ASN A 601 16.93 -14.77 -24.13
CA ASN A 601 17.47 -16.17 -23.84
C ASN A 601 18.57 -16.47 -22.67
N PHE A 602 18.35 -17.44 -21.74
CA PHE A 602 18.81 -17.82 -20.32
C PHE A 602 20.22 -17.69 -19.56
N LEU A 603 20.27 -18.18 -18.26
CA LEU A 603 21.27 -18.47 -17.15
C LEU A 603 20.71 -19.28 -15.87
N ILE A 604 19.98 -18.73 -14.83
CA ILE A 604 19.65 -19.40 -13.49
C ILE A 604 18.21 -19.26 -12.85
N LYS A 605 17.78 -20.12 -11.85
CA LYS A 605 16.37 -20.35 -11.31
C LYS A 605 16.08 -20.28 -9.76
N TRP A 606 14.81 -20.54 -9.31
CA TRP A 606 14.31 -21.07 -7.97
C TRP A 606 12.77 -21.54 -7.91
N GLY A 607 11.98 -21.58 -6.79
CA GLY A 607 10.47 -21.78 -6.45
C GLY A 607 9.54 -23.05 -6.23
N GLY A 608 8.28 -22.98 -5.73
CA GLY A 608 7.31 -24.16 -5.71
C GLY A 608 6.38 -24.60 -4.55
N LYS A 609 5.36 -25.44 -4.81
CA LYS A 609 4.17 -25.72 -3.95
C LYS A 609 4.48 -26.15 -2.50
N GLY A 610 3.81 -25.59 -1.49
CA GLY A 610 4.05 -25.94 -0.06
C GLY A 610 3.64 -24.84 0.93
N ASN A 611 4.39 -24.67 2.04
CA ASN A 611 4.09 -23.64 3.05
C ASN A 611 5.25 -22.85 3.74
N GLY A 612 6.47 -23.40 3.95
CA GLY A 612 7.50 -22.89 4.91
C GLY A 612 8.22 -21.54 4.66
N ASN A 613 9.58 -21.48 4.67
CA ASN A 613 10.45 -20.37 4.17
C ASN A 613 11.17 -20.69 2.78
N GLY A 614 10.91 -20.07 1.60
CA GLY A 614 11.48 -20.34 0.21
C GLY A 614 10.72 -20.73 -1.14
N GLN A 615 9.42 -21.09 -1.20
CA GLN A 615 8.67 -22.01 -2.13
C GLN A 615 7.32 -21.32 -2.52
N PHE A 616 6.76 -21.57 -3.70
CA PHE A 616 5.53 -21.02 -4.31
C PHE A 616 4.38 -21.93 -4.67
N ASN A 617 3.12 -21.61 -4.37
CA ASN A 617 1.97 -22.41 -4.75
C ASN A 617 0.85 -21.86 -5.76
N GLN A 618 0.98 -20.79 -6.56
CA GLN A 618 0.22 -20.22 -7.71
C GLN A 618 0.39 -18.64 -7.92
N PRO A 619 1.52 -18.02 -8.24
CA PRO A 619 1.77 -16.58 -8.06
C PRO A 619 0.98 -15.39 -8.68
N HIS A 620 0.09 -14.73 -7.97
CA HIS A 620 -0.14 -13.28 -7.84
C HIS A 620 0.93 -12.24 -8.27
N THR A 621 0.75 -11.02 -7.79
CA THR A 621 1.25 -9.77 -8.39
C THR A 621 2.63 -9.33 -7.76
N ILE A 622 3.24 -8.17 -8.13
CA ILE A 622 4.40 -7.37 -7.61
C ILE A 622 4.56 -5.92 -8.26
N GLY A 623 5.68 -5.09 -8.12
CA GLY A 623 6.01 -3.72 -8.77
C GLY A 623 7.45 -3.11 -8.89
N LEU A 624 7.76 -1.91 -9.47
CA LEU A 624 7.92 -0.54 -8.86
C LEU A 624 9.00 0.41 -9.54
N ASP A 625 10.03 1.08 -8.95
CA ASP A 625 10.30 1.57 -7.56
C ASP A 625 11.30 2.80 -7.40
N GLY A 626 11.87 3.04 -6.19
CA GLY A 626 13.10 3.82 -5.90
C GLY A 626 14.38 3.19 -5.24
N GLN A 627 14.46 1.95 -4.67
CA GLN A 627 15.66 1.38 -3.98
C GLN A 627 16.27 0.08 -4.60
N ASP A 628 15.54 -0.58 -5.48
CA ASP A 628 15.58 -2.03 -5.67
C ASP A 628 15.62 -2.82 -4.36
N ASN A 629 14.45 -3.04 -3.79
CA ASN A 629 14.17 -4.36 -3.24
C ASN A 629 12.86 -4.92 -3.78
N ILE A 630 12.80 -6.26 -4.02
CA ILE A 630 11.70 -7.33 -4.32
C ILE A 630 9.04 -7.66 -2.85
N TYR A 631 7.80 -7.21 -3.21
CA TYR A 631 6.63 -6.96 -2.40
C TYR A 631 5.51 -7.61 -3.14
N ILE A 632 4.82 -8.61 -2.58
CA ILE A 632 4.31 -9.69 -3.45
C ILE A 632 2.90 -10.29 -3.22
N ALA A 633 1.94 -10.32 -4.15
CA ALA A 633 0.57 -10.79 -3.81
C ALA A 633 0.45 -12.28 -3.56
N ASP A 634 0.72 -12.84 -2.39
CA ASP A 634 0.37 -14.24 -2.20
C ASP A 634 -1.08 -14.41 -2.51
N SER A 635 -1.40 -15.24 -3.48
CA SER A 635 -2.74 -15.52 -3.96
C SER A 635 -3.27 -16.82 -3.48
N GLY A 636 -2.41 -17.63 -2.95
CA GLY A 636 -2.80 -18.84 -2.30
C GLY A 636 -3.64 -18.45 -1.18
N ASN A 637 -3.12 -17.38 -0.54
CA ASN A 637 -3.26 -17.23 0.85
C ASN A 637 -3.07 -15.68 1.41
N ILE A 638 -3.77 -15.16 2.52
CA ILE A 638 -3.82 -14.18 3.73
C ILE A 638 -2.52 -13.66 4.57
N ARG A 639 -1.44 -14.42 4.90
CA ARG A 639 0.10 -14.15 4.72
C ARG A 639 1.44 -13.78 2.03
N ILE A 640 1.60 -12.59 1.31
CA ILE A 640 2.69 -11.77 0.65
C ILE A 640 3.95 -11.37 1.45
N GLN A 641 5.12 -11.04 0.83
CA GLN A 641 6.44 -11.09 1.52
C GLN A 641 7.65 -10.22 0.93
N LYS A 642 8.68 -9.71 1.70
CA LYS A 642 10.07 -9.12 1.35
C LYS A 642 11.37 -9.96 1.65
N PHE A 643 12.59 -9.47 1.40
CA PHE A 643 13.77 -10.24 1.01
C PHE A 643 15.07 -9.33 0.76
N ASP A 644 16.31 -9.84 0.49
CA ASP A 644 17.57 -9.08 0.05
C ASP A 644 17.92 -9.16 -1.47
N ALA A 645 18.47 -8.14 -2.15
CA ALA A 645 18.61 -8.06 -3.65
C ALA A 645 19.36 -9.18 -4.41
N SER A 646 19.80 -10.24 -3.70
CA SER A 646 20.82 -11.18 -4.16
C SER A 646 20.84 -12.60 -3.55
N GLY A 647 20.77 -12.86 -2.22
CA GLY A 647 21.09 -14.20 -1.65
C GLY A 647 20.56 -14.78 -0.32
N GLN A 648 19.90 -14.08 0.64
CA GLN A 648 19.36 -14.66 1.90
C GLN A 648 17.90 -14.30 2.32
N PHE A 649 17.29 -15.16 3.16
CA PHE A 649 16.06 -14.90 3.96
C PHE A 649 16.17 -13.64 4.85
N LEU A 650 15.05 -12.95 5.24
CA LEU A 650 15.02 -11.90 6.28
C LEU A 650 13.86 -11.98 7.34
N THR A 651 12.53 -11.77 7.10
CA THR A 651 11.42 -11.96 8.14
C THR A 651 9.94 -12.08 7.58
N LYS A 652 8.81 -11.92 8.34
CA LYS A 652 7.37 -12.20 7.98
C LYS A 652 6.25 -11.19 8.43
N LEU A 653 5.37 -10.80 7.44
CA LEU A 653 2.70 -9.82 6.84
C LEU A 653 1.30 -10.56 7.09
N GLY A 654 0.49 -10.11 8.09
CA GLY A 654 -0.86 -10.53 8.55
C GLY A 654 -1.66 -11.72 7.91
N SER A 655 -2.99 -11.75 8.01
CA SER A 655 -3.79 -13.00 7.93
C SER A 655 -5.33 -12.93 7.77
N PHE A 656 -6.15 -13.93 8.12
CA PHE A 656 -7.65 -13.86 8.15
C PHE A 656 -8.21 -12.95 9.24
N GLY A 657 -9.53 -12.68 9.25
CA GLY A 657 -10.29 -11.87 10.26
C GLY A 657 -10.99 -10.61 9.71
N ASN A 658 -11.38 -9.61 10.55
CA ASN A 658 -12.01 -8.34 10.05
C ASN A 658 -11.51 -6.91 10.47
N GLY A 659 -10.72 -6.68 11.55
CA GLY A 659 -10.38 -5.31 12.09
C GLY A 659 -9.33 -4.43 11.35
N ASP A 660 -8.45 -3.69 12.07
CA ASP A 660 -7.21 -3.01 11.54
C ASP A 660 -5.87 -3.79 11.96
N GLY A 661 -4.90 -4.18 11.07
CA GLY A 661 -3.83 -5.27 11.26
C GLY A 661 -3.50 -6.35 10.12
N GLN A 662 -4.39 -7.31 9.82
CA GLN A 662 -4.45 -8.47 8.87
C GLN A 662 -5.27 -8.34 7.49
N PHE A 663 -5.80 -9.42 6.91
CA PHE A 663 -6.40 -9.61 5.56
C PHE A 663 -7.71 -10.36 5.47
N PHE A 664 -8.38 -10.29 4.31
CA PHE A 664 -9.46 -11.22 4.04
C PHE A 664 -9.70 -11.46 2.49
N SER A 665 -9.51 -10.57 1.47
CA SER A 665 -9.72 -10.81 -0.01
C SER A 665 -8.92 -9.95 -0.98
N LEU A 666 -7.86 -10.51 -1.58
CA LEU A 666 -6.81 -9.72 -2.21
C LEU A 666 -7.30 -9.46 -3.58
N GLY A 667 -6.93 -8.26 -3.95
CA GLY A 667 -6.19 -8.05 -5.14
C GLY A 667 -4.95 -7.32 -4.82
N GLY A 668 -4.82 -6.16 -5.42
CA GLY A 668 -3.79 -5.17 -5.30
C GLY A 668 -3.22 -4.94 -3.95
N ILE A 669 -1.91 -4.69 -3.98
CA ILE A 669 -1.18 -3.47 -3.58
C ILE A 669 -0.38 -3.00 -4.75
N ALA A 670 0.80 -2.46 -4.47
CA ALA A 670 1.07 -1.09 -4.65
C ALA A 670 2.33 -0.68 -3.86
N VAL A 671 3.43 -0.19 -4.43
CA VAL A 671 4.49 0.52 -3.68
C VAL A 671 5.23 1.55 -4.63
N ASP A 672 5.77 2.70 -4.10
CA ASP A 672 6.44 3.90 -4.72
C ASP A 672 7.99 4.05 -4.94
N ARG A 673 8.65 4.94 -4.19
CA ARG A 673 10.04 5.33 -4.04
C ARG A 673 10.39 5.69 -2.55
N LYS A 674 9.56 5.41 -1.52
CA LYS A 674 9.66 5.95 -0.13
C LYS A 674 9.01 5.14 1.06
N GLY A 675 9.10 3.83 1.10
CA GLY A 675 8.46 2.94 2.07
C GLY A 675 6.94 2.71 1.99
N ASN A 676 6.19 3.33 1.09
CA ASN A 676 4.74 3.35 1.10
C ASN A 676 4.12 2.38 0.04
N VAL A 677 2.95 1.78 0.31
CA VAL A 677 2.38 0.31 0.43
C VAL A 677 0.91 0.92 0.12
N PHE A 678 -0.10 0.29 -0.53
CA PHE A 678 -1.49 0.86 -0.44
C PHE A 678 -2.60 -0.01 -1.10
N ALA A 679 -3.86 -0.37 -0.64
CA ALA A 679 -4.58 -1.42 -1.46
C ALA A 679 -6.02 -2.08 -1.48
N SER A 680 -6.22 -3.10 -2.40
CA SER A 680 -7.47 -3.84 -2.85
C SER A 680 -8.01 -5.12 -2.14
N ASP A 681 -9.17 -5.02 -1.45
CA ASP A 681 -9.60 -5.69 -0.18
C ASP A 681 -11.09 -6.11 -0.10
N SER A 682 -11.60 -7.30 -0.51
CA SER A 682 -13.09 -7.37 -0.63
C SER A 682 -14.00 -8.64 -0.86
N GLY A 683 -15.30 -8.71 -0.43
CA GLY A 683 -16.33 -9.84 -0.54
C GLY A 683 -17.36 -10.17 0.66
N ASN A 684 -18.62 -10.63 0.42
CA ASN A 684 -19.86 -10.52 1.29
C ASN A 684 -20.56 -9.13 1.71
N ASN A 685 -20.80 -8.12 0.83
CA ASN A 685 -21.50 -6.77 0.89
C ASN A 685 -20.90 -5.32 1.29
N ARG A 686 -19.58 -4.89 1.22
CA ARG A 686 -18.81 -3.55 1.19
C ARG A 686 -18.29 -3.13 -0.22
N VAL A 687 -17.40 -2.15 -0.32
CA VAL A 687 -16.77 -1.18 -1.33
C VAL A 687 -15.47 -0.18 -1.11
N ARG A 688 -14.40 -0.43 -0.27
CA ARG A 688 -13.26 0.36 0.33
C ARG A 688 -11.98 0.32 -0.41
N ILE A 689 -10.90 0.76 0.25
CA ILE A 689 -9.45 0.56 0.15
C ILE A 689 -8.75 1.14 1.48
N GLN A 690 -7.44 0.94 1.80
CA GLN A 690 -6.67 0.73 3.18
C GLN A 690 -5.38 1.59 2.67
N GLY A 691 -4.60 2.33 3.50
CA GLY A 691 -3.18 2.66 3.19
C GLY A 691 -2.13 2.45 4.31
N PHE A 692 -0.81 2.67 4.08
CA PHE A 692 0.30 2.38 5.04
C PHE A 692 1.65 3.07 4.69
N ASP A 693 2.48 3.45 5.67
CA ASP A 693 3.74 4.20 5.43
C ASP A 693 4.99 3.55 6.02
N SER A 694 6.17 4.10 5.69
CA SER A 694 7.42 3.98 6.46
C SER A 694 8.03 2.56 6.65
N SER A 695 7.54 1.73 7.57
CA SER A 695 8.31 0.58 8.10
C SER A 695 7.56 -0.61 8.75
N GLY A 696 6.28 -0.59 9.13
CA GLY A 696 5.33 0.51 9.30
C GLY A 696 3.96 0.01 9.79
N LYS A 697 3.34 0.66 10.78
CA LYS A 697 2.15 0.17 11.53
C LYS A 697 0.93 1.12 11.42
N PHE A 698 -0.30 0.73 11.85
CA PHE A 698 -1.59 1.23 11.32
C PHE A 698 -1.72 2.73 11.09
N GLN A 699 -2.51 3.08 10.07
CA GLN A 699 -2.91 4.43 9.67
C GLN A 699 -4.39 4.47 9.19
N LEU A 700 -4.80 4.55 7.91
CA LEU A 700 -6.18 5.03 7.56
C LEU A 700 -6.87 4.31 6.30
N LYS A 701 -8.11 4.67 5.81
CA LYS A 701 -9.01 3.87 4.86
C LYS A 701 -10.17 4.59 4.08
N TRP A 702 -10.78 4.05 2.98
CA TRP A 702 -11.84 4.75 2.16
C TRP A 702 -12.68 4.10 0.98
N GLY A 703 -13.85 4.69 0.60
CA GLY A 703 -14.72 4.49 -0.62
C GLY A 703 -15.88 3.44 -0.69
N SER A 704 -16.80 3.54 -1.69
CA SER A 704 -18.27 3.15 -1.83
C SER A 704 -18.86 2.46 -3.15
N GLU A 705 -20.05 1.80 -3.13
CA GLU A 705 -20.78 1.04 -4.21
C GLU A 705 -21.55 1.86 -5.26
N GLY A 706 -21.94 1.27 -6.41
CA GLY A 706 -22.78 1.80 -7.52
C GLY A 706 -22.11 1.99 -8.90
N SER A 707 -22.34 3.09 -9.63
CA SER A 707 -21.88 3.20 -11.03
C SER A 707 -21.76 4.65 -11.53
N GLY A 708 -21.05 5.50 -10.81
CA GLY A 708 -20.88 6.92 -11.14
C GLY A 708 -19.49 7.41 -10.73
N ASP A 709 -19.27 8.73 -10.70
CA ASP A 709 -17.99 9.32 -10.26
C ASP A 709 -17.78 9.23 -8.73
N GLY A 710 -18.11 8.06 -8.20
CA GLY A 710 -17.53 7.46 -7.04
C GLY A 710 -17.97 6.05 -6.74
N GLN A 711 -18.30 5.16 -7.70
CA GLN A 711 -19.18 4.04 -7.35
C GLN A 711 -19.07 2.76 -8.21
N PHE A 712 -19.20 1.61 -7.51
CA PHE A 712 -18.81 0.18 -7.69
C PHE A 712 -20.01 -0.78 -8.15
N GLN A 713 -20.13 -1.31 -9.43
CA GLN A 713 -21.15 -2.33 -9.98
C GLN A 713 -20.85 -3.81 -10.55
N SER A 714 -19.63 -4.36 -10.81
CA SER A 714 -19.21 -5.76 -11.22
C SER A 714 -17.66 -6.18 -11.23
N SER A 715 -16.61 -5.52 -10.66
CA SER A 715 -15.16 -6.06 -10.48
C SER A 715 -13.77 -5.25 -10.21
N ILE A 716 -12.50 -5.62 -10.63
CA ILE A 716 -11.18 -6.03 -10.02
C ILE A 716 -9.63 -5.43 -10.16
N GLY A 717 -8.97 -4.24 -10.48
CA GLY A 717 -7.46 -3.95 -10.08
C GLY A 717 -6.50 -2.69 -10.50
N VAL A 718 -5.17 -2.47 -10.09
CA VAL A 718 -4.30 -1.16 -10.10
C VAL A 718 -2.65 -0.98 -10.23
N ALA A 719 -1.89 0.19 -9.87
CA ALA A 719 -0.76 1.08 -10.49
C ALA A 719 0.32 2.12 -9.87
N VAL A 720 1.59 2.43 -10.40
CA VAL A 720 2.47 3.67 -10.01
C VAL A 720 3.63 4.43 -10.81
N ASP A 721 3.98 5.69 -10.33
CA ASP A 721 4.83 6.87 -10.69
C ASP A 721 5.70 7.46 -9.53
N GLY A 722 6.42 8.56 -9.78
CA GLY A 722 7.21 9.30 -8.78
C GLY A 722 6.65 10.62 -8.23
N GLN A 723 5.39 11.01 -8.47
CA GLN A 723 4.87 12.36 -8.16
C GLN A 723 4.10 12.52 -6.85
N GLY A 724 3.02 11.74 -6.68
CA GLY A 724 1.88 12.16 -5.83
C GLY A 724 0.55 11.44 -6.09
N ASN A 725 0.64 10.31 -6.77
CA ASN A 725 -0.41 9.66 -7.49
C ASN A 725 -0.38 8.09 -7.31
N VAL A 726 -1.32 7.34 -6.67
CA VAL A 726 -2.84 7.56 -6.76
C VAL A 726 -4.60 6.66 -9.05
N PHE A 727 -4.33 5.71 -10.01
CA PHE A 727 -4.81 5.53 -11.36
C PHE A 727 -5.33 4.13 -11.42
N VAL A 728 -6.60 3.93 -11.75
CA VAL A 728 -7.34 2.79 -11.21
C VAL A 728 -8.15 2.02 -12.33
N LEU A 729 -8.15 0.66 -12.40
CA LEU A 729 -8.80 -0.17 -13.43
C LEU A 729 -10.09 -0.80 -13.02
N ASP A 730 -11.11 -0.03 -13.31
CA ASP A 730 -12.44 -0.54 -13.26
C ASP A 730 -12.76 -1.07 -14.63
N THR A 731 -13.97 -1.62 -14.69
CA THR A 731 -14.63 -2.51 -15.60
C THR A 731 -16.19 -2.61 -15.36
N ALA A 732 -16.97 -3.50 -16.00
CA ALA A 732 -18.42 -3.64 -16.39
C ALA A 732 -19.14 -2.49 -17.11
N ASN A 733 -18.47 -1.36 -17.10
CA ASN A 733 -18.68 -0.02 -17.62
C ASN A 733 -18.48 0.43 -19.25
N SER A 734 -17.50 0.55 -20.29
CA SER A 734 -16.01 0.34 -20.80
C SER A 734 -14.77 1.48 -20.89
N ARG A 735 -14.05 2.03 -19.79
CA ARG A 735 -13.29 3.36 -19.52
C ARG A 735 -11.95 3.34 -18.68
N ILE A 736 -11.64 4.35 -17.85
CA ILE A 736 -10.41 4.60 -17.04
C ILE A 736 -10.44 5.90 -16.20
N GLN A 737 -9.55 6.15 -15.17
CA GLN A 737 -9.64 7.09 -14.01
C GLN A 737 -8.31 7.47 -13.11
N LYS A 738 -7.87 8.76 -12.80
CA LYS A 738 -6.80 9.33 -11.80
C LYS A 738 -7.27 10.42 -10.81
N PHE A 739 -6.70 10.58 -9.58
CA PHE A 739 -6.87 11.70 -8.60
C PHE A 739 -5.57 12.23 -7.88
N ARG A 740 -5.47 13.42 -7.26
CA ARG A 740 -4.24 13.92 -6.54
C ARG A 740 -4.25 13.91 -4.98
N GLN A 741 -3.07 13.83 -4.31
CA GLN A 741 -3.01 13.73 -2.83
C GLN A 741 -2.95 15.12 -2.22
N ARG A 742 -3.38 15.19 -0.97
CA ARG A 742 -3.59 16.39 -0.17
C ARG A 742 -3.52 15.97 1.29
#